data_AF-A0A814XXC4-F1
#
_entry.id   AF-A0A814XXC4-F1
#
_cell.length_a   1.000
_cell.length_b   1.000
_cell.length_c   1.000
_cell.angle_alpha   90.00
_cell.angle_beta   90.00
_cell.angle_gamma   90.00
#
_symmetry.space_group_name_H-M   'P 1'
#
loop_
_entity.id
_entity.type
_entity.pdbx_description
1 polymer ?
#
loop_
_entity_poly.entity_id
_entity_poly.type
_entity_poly.pdbx_seq_one_letter_code
_entity_poly.pdbx_strand_id
1 'polypeptide(L)'
;MSLFKATLFSLNTSYSNPQYTRMFLLQTLLFLILLNQNVAQNVLDISNNHSRAILIKPCHVRIQHMDVTTHPDIVIDTHTPHISWQLANEYTDNGHLIREVNQIGYSIRVKNVITDQLMWNTNYVQSSSSSHILYAGIPFTSDTRYTIAIKYYTKKHESQWYTVHFRTGLFSLMDWTGYWIGSNYLNMNQLRTVISLRSISIESATVFISGVGFYQLYIEGQLIDPSRRLDVGWTTYQQRTLYTSYDLTSVLSKLSARQLGIGIVLGQGWYNQQQWAISLNGRTILAEQYGPPRALMQLNIRYSDGTNQSIITDSTWLGREGEHRFDSVYMGTTMDLRATLTCWSCANFTDSYLPWINASILPSPVNFTAGGQFSLQIMDPIRIGPDALHIATSGRLGHVAGVQGASITDGGVLKPISEDYINGLVFDLGQNFAGWCKLLSLNASRSTIIQMRYAELRYSRGVNGIDFAGLYYENLDSIAVMDTVILNGTGNETFEPLFTSHGFRYLLVNGYNKVSKDDVECYNAHSETTLIGNFSSSSIVLNQIQHNIIWSQLSNSMSLPMGCPQRNDRTGWLGDAGLSADAALYNFDYINFYLNFLTMIKDNQTPDGAISDTVPFMTGFIPADPNWGTAYITITWCLYEHTGDVTIIEKYYTGIQAWINLLVDEYTKTGLANMYYHFGDWVPVQKISNNSLVSSYAFLRDVYTFVNMSELLHRTDNVQKYSQFYQQLAEEWHRVFYNLTVNGYTDGSQSANILSLTLPTVVPNHLRTTVLNSLINSLVNTGYFTGGIISVAALYPLLSNEGYHDLALKLALSTSYPSYGYMFNNQIQNATTTWEQWNSLPTGARSSLNHHMFNSIGAWFYRYLAGIELNALNMITIHPRISYDIDLLNYIEAEVITIKGAVRVKWTRMSIDSMELIVTVPNNLDANILFDPLIKNGQCLKLICDGKDILMRKNRNDKLYWIKDDVHGINDFSENYATGTISIRIASSQYTFMTYWH
;
A
#
# COMPACT_ATOMS: atom_id res chain seq x y z
N MET A 1 4.30 -42.42 -16.14
CA MET A 1 4.71 -43.13 -17.38
C MET A 1 3.61 -43.98 -18.00
N SER A 2 2.75 -44.66 -17.22
CA SER A 2 1.62 -45.44 -17.77
C SER A 2 0.47 -44.61 -18.34
N LEU A 3 0.21 -43.39 -17.82
CA LEU A 3 -0.75 -42.45 -18.42
C LEU A 3 -0.28 -41.85 -19.76
N PHE A 4 1.03 -41.77 -20.01
CA PHE A 4 1.60 -41.13 -21.20
C PHE A 4 1.50 -42.02 -22.46
N LYS A 5 1.35 -43.34 -22.28
CA LYS A 5 1.14 -44.29 -23.39
C LYS A 5 -0.30 -44.29 -23.91
N ALA A 6 -1.28 -43.80 -23.14
CA ALA A 6 -2.68 -43.74 -23.56
C ALA A 6 -2.98 -42.54 -24.48
N THR A 7 -2.26 -41.42 -24.31
CA THR A 7 -2.50 -40.18 -25.06
C THR A 7 -1.88 -40.17 -26.46
N LEU A 8 -0.85 -40.99 -26.70
CA LEU A 8 -0.17 -41.07 -28.01
C LEU A 8 -0.94 -41.88 -29.07
N PHE A 9 -1.94 -42.67 -28.67
CA PHE A 9 -2.73 -43.49 -29.61
C PHE A 9 -3.98 -42.78 -30.16
N SER A 10 -4.37 -41.61 -29.63
CA SER A 10 -5.58 -40.88 -30.06
C SER A 10 -5.32 -39.69 -31.00
N LEU A 11 -4.07 -39.45 -31.41
CA LEU A 11 -3.69 -38.29 -32.24
C LEU A 11 -3.36 -38.64 -33.70
N ASN A 12 -3.84 -39.78 -34.19
CA ASN A 12 -3.57 -40.23 -35.55
C ASN A 12 -4.80 -40.12 -36.46
N THR A 13 -5.45 -38.95 -36.49
CA THR A 13 -6.33 -38.55 -37.61
C THR A 13 -6.36 -37.03 -37.78
N SER A 14 -6.04 -36.60 -39.01
CA SER A 14 -6.22 -35.26 -39.62
C SER A 14 -5.49 -34.06 -38.98
N TYR A 15 -4.33 -33.71 -39.53
CA TYR A 15 -3.99 -32.39 -40.12
C TYR A 15 -2.50 -32.40 -40.51
N SER A 16 -2.24 -32.37 -41.82
CA SER A 16 -0.90 -32.37 -42.40
C SER A 16 -0.33 -30.95 -42.50
N ASN A 17 0.47 -30.52 -41.52
CA ASN A 17 1.40 -29.40 -41.70
C ASN A 17 2.70 -29.58 -40.88
N PRO A 18 3.84 -29.93 -41.51
CA PRO A 18 5.07 -30.32 -40.81
C PRO A 18 5.76 -29.18 -40.03
N GLN A 19 5.38 -27.91 -40.25
CA GLN A 19 5.90 -26.78 -39.45
C GLN A 19 5.28 -26.73 -38.04
N TYR A 20 3.99 -27.03 -37.89
CA TYR A 20 3.33 -27.00 -36.57
C TYR A 20 3.76 -28.15 -35.68
N THR A 21 3.99 -29.34 -36.24
CA THR A 21 4.52 -30.49 -35.48
C THR A 21 5.94 -30.21 -34.99
N ARG A 22 6.78 -29.53 -35.79
CA ARG A 22 8.12 -29.10 -35.36
C ARG A 22 8.08 -28.01 -34.28
N MET A 23 7.18 -27.04 -34.39
CA MET A 23 7.04 -25.96 -33.41
C MET A 23 6.51 -26.46 -32.06
N PHE A 24 5.55 -27.40 -32.09
CA PHE A 24 5.01 -28.04 -30.89
C PHE A 24 6.04 -28.96 -30.22
N LEU A 25 6.83 -29.71 -31.00
CA LEU A 25 7.95 -30.49 -30.48
C LEU A 25 9.05 -29.59 -29.88
N LEU A 26 9.37 -28.45 -30.48
CA LEU A 26 10.33 -27.49 -29.93
C LEU A 26 9.83 -26.81 -28.66
N GLN A 27 8.56 -26.43 -28.57
CA GLN A 27 7.97 -25.87 -27.35
C GLN A 27 7.89 -26.91 -26.23
N THR A 28 7.54 -28.15 -26.55
CA THR A 28 7.52 -29.24 -25.55
C THR A 28 8.94 -29.58 -25.08
N LEU A 29 9.94 -29.52 -25.97
CA LEU A 29 11.35 -29.71 -25.62
C LEU A 29 11.88 -28.54 -24.78
N LEU A 30 11.53 -27.29 -25.09
CA LEU A 30 11.88 -26.11 -24.28
C LEU A 30 11.24 -26.18 -22.89
N PHE A 31 9.97 -26.60 -22.80
CA PHE A 31 9.27 -26.76 -21.54
C PHE A 31 9.87 -27.89 -20.68
N LEU A 32 10.30 -28.98 -21.31
CA LEU A 32 11.04 -30.07 -20.66
C LEU A 32 12.47 -29.67 -20.25
N ILE A 33 13.13 -28.77 -21.00
CA ILE A 33 14.45 -28.22 -20.65
C ILE A 33 14.33 -27.23 -19.49
N LEU A 34 13.28 -26.40 -19.44
CA LEU A 34 12.99 -25.49 -18.33
C LEU A 34 12.59 -26.24 -17.05
N LEU A 35 11.78 -27.31 -17.18
CA LEU A 35 11.48 -28.22 -16.07
C LEU A 35 12.74 -28.98 -15.61
N ASN A 36 13.60 -29.43 -16.53
CA ASN A 36 14.86 -30.06 -16.17
C ASN A 36 15.91 -29.08 -15.62
N GLN A 37 15.87 -27.78 -15.93
CA GLN A 37 16.77 -26.80 -15.29
C GLN A 37 16.35 -26.54 -13.84
N ASN A 38 15.05 -26.39 -13.56
CA ASN A 38 14.54 -26.25 -12.19
C ASN A 38 14.66 -27.55 -11.37
N VAL A 39 14.57 -28.72 -12.01
CA VAL A 39 14.79 -30.01 -11.34
C VAL A 39 16.29 -30.35 -11.24
N ALA A 40 17.14 -29.99 -12.21
CA ALA A 40 18.58 -30.21 -12.10
C ALA A 40 19.23 -29.28 -11.07
N GLN A 41 18.72 -28.06 -10.87
CA GLN A 41 19.17 -27.17 -9.80
C GLN A 41 18.76 -27.71 -8.42
N ASN A 42 17.61 -28.40 -8.33
CA ASN A 42 17.16 -29.07 -7.10
C ASN A 42 17.75 -30.49 -6.91
N VAL A 43 18.23 -31.16 -7.96
CA VAL A 43 18.77 -32.54 -7.91
C VAL A 43 20.31 -32.57 -7.86
N LEU A 44 21.01 -31.56 -8.40
CA LEU A 44 22.45 -31.37 -8.15
C LEU A 44 22.75 -30.96 -6.70
N ASP A 45 21.72 -30.51 -5.97
CA ASP A 45 21.77 -30.23 -4.54
C ASP A 45 21.66 -31.49 -3.67
N ILE A 46 21.20 -32.63 -4.21
CA ILE A 46 20.89 -33.85 -3.44
C ILE A 46 22.00 -34.91 -3.52
N SER A 47 22.96 -34.80 -4.46
CA SER A 47 24.00 -35.84 -4.67
C SER A 47 25.40 -35.51 -4.17
N ASN A 48 25.65 -34.33 -3.57
CA ASN A 48 26.95 -34.00 -2.97
C ASN A 48 26.87 -34.06 -1.44
N ASN A 49 27.21 -35.22 -0.90
CA ASN A 49 27.32 -35.50 0.54
C ASN A 49 28.64 -34.94 1.13
N HIS A 50 28.90 -33.66 0.86
CA HIS A 50 29.87 -32.85 1.58
C HIS A 50 29.10 -31.89 2.48
N SER A 51 29.43 -31.90 3.77
CA SER A 51 28.94 -30.97 4.79
C SER A 51 28.74 -29.55 4.24
N ARG A 52 27.50 -29.19 3.90
CA ARG A 52 27.15 -27.81 3.57
C ARG A 52 27.27 -27.01 4.85
N ALA A 53 28.41 -26.35 5.05
CA ALA A 53 28.48 -25.28 6.03
C ALA A 53 27.38 -24.27 5.68
N ILE A 54 26.33 -24.21 6.50
CA ILE A 54 25.24 -23.27 6.32
C ILE A 54 25.84 -21.87 6.50
N LEU A 55 25.99 -21.14 5.39
CA LEU A 55 26.53 -19.79 5.39
C LEU A 55 25.45 -18.82 5.87
N ILE A 56 25.34 -18.67 7.19
CA ILE A 56 24.47 -17.71 7.86
C ILE A 56 24.91 -16.28 7.48
N LYS A 57 24.01 -15.47 6.92
CA LYS A 57 24.27 -14.08 6.52
C LYS A 57 23.04 -13.20 6.76
N PRO A 58 23.18 -11.87 6.89
CA PRO A 58 22.03 -10.96 6.88
C PRO A 58 21.14 -11.19 5.64
N CYS A 59 19.82 -11.16 5.83
CA CYS A 59 18.83 -11.20 4.75
C CYS A 59 17.91 -9.98 4.81
N HIS A 60 17.17 -9.70 3.73
CA HIS A 60 16.23 -8.58 3.63
C HIS A 60 16.84 -7.27 4.16
N VAL A 61 18.04 -6.94 3.66
CA VAL A 61 18.69 -5.68 4.04
C VAL A 61 17.86 -4.54 3.49
N ARG A 62 17.57 -3.56 4.35
CA ARG A 62 16.80 -2.37 3.96
C ARG A 62 17.63 -1.12 4.15
N ILE A 63 17.55 -0.22 3.18
CA ILE A 63 18.17 1.10 3.21
C ILE A 63 17.05 2.12 3.04
N GLN A 64 16.87 3.00 4.03
CA GLN A 64 15.78 3.98 4.06
C GLN A 64 14.41 3.32 3.81
N HIS A 65 14.16 2.23 4.55
CA HIS A 65 12.99 1.36 4.45
C HIS A 65 12.79 0.62 3.12
N MET A 66 13.59 0.81 2.08
CA MET A 66 13.49 -0.01 0.85
C MET A 66 14.25 -1.33 0.99
N ASP A 67 13.63 -2.46 0.66
CA ASP A 67 14.30 -3.77 0.63
C ASP A 67 15.14 -3.94 -0.63
N VAL A 68 16.44 -4.22 -0.48
CA VAL A 68 17.39 -4.39 -1.60
C VAL A 68 17.01 -5.55 -2.53
N THR A 69 16.16 -6.48 -2.07
CA THR A 69 15.74 -7.65 -2.85
C THR A 69 14.66 -7.31 -3.85
N THR A 70 13.75 -6.39 -3.50
CA THR A 70 12.73 -5.84 -4.41
C THR A 70 13.23 -4.59 -5.15
N HIS A 71 14.20 -3.88 -4.56
CA HIS A 71 14.78 -2.65 -5.10
C HIS A 71 16.30 -2.80 -5.29
N PRO A 72 16.78 -3.39 -6.41
CA PRO A 72 18.21 -3.58 -6.62
C PRO A 72 18.99 -2.27 -6.84
N ASP A 73 18.32 -1.22 -7.34
CA ASP A 73 18.91 0.08 -7.68
C ASP A 73 18.44 1.20 -6.72
N ILE A 74 18.63 1.00 -5.41
CA ILE A 74 18.22 1.98 -4.39
C ILE A 74 18.95 3.31 -4.58
N VAL A 75 18.16 4.40 -4.60
CA VAL A 75 18.65 5.77 -4.55
C VAL A 75 18.09 6.45 -3.30
N ILE A 76 18.94 7.14 -2.55
CA ILE A 76 18.54 7.88 -1.35
C ILE A 76 18.93 9.35 -1.42
N ASP A 77 18.16 10.20 -0.76
CA ASP A 77 18.38 11.64 -0.67
C ASP A 77 18.49 12.07 0.81
N THR A 78 19.27 11.31 1.58
CA THR A 78 19.61 11.63 2.97
C THR A 78 21.08 11.28 3.27
N HIS A 79 21.71 12.08 4.13
CA HIS A 79 23.06 11.81 4.62
C HIS A 79 23.10 10.82 5.78
N THR A 80 21.95 10.51 6.40
CA THR A 80 21.84 9.63 7.57
C THR A 80 20.77 8.56 7.35
N PRO A 81 20.91 7.69 6.32
CA PRO A 81 19.92 6.66 6.06
C PRO A 81 19.80 5.66 7.19
N HIS A 82 18.59 5.09 7.30
CA HIS A 82 18.32 3.94 8.14
C HIS A 82 18.84 2.66 7.48
N ILE A 83 19.50 1.80 8.26
CA ILE A 83 19.97 0.47 7.83
C ILE A 83 19.30 -0.59 8.72
N SER A 84 18.60 -1.53 8.10
CA SER A 84 17.95 -2.66 8.78
C SER A 84 18.30 -3.97 8.11
N TRP A 85 18.25 -5.09 8.85
CA TRP A 85 18.42 -6.43 8.32
C TRP A 85 17.66 -7.45 9.15
N GLN A 86 17.27 -8.54 8.50
CA GLN A 86 16.75 -9.73 9.15
C GLN A 86 17.90 -10.71 9.41
N LEU A 87 17.74 -11.50 10.49
CA LEU A 87 18.63 -12.63 10.75
C LEU A 87 18.15 -13.83 9.93
N ALA A 88 19.07 -14.54 9.27
CA ALA A 88 18.72 -15.74 8.54
C ALA A 88 18.19 -16.83 9.48
N ASN A 89 17.33 -17.70 8.94
CA ASN A 89 16.97 -18.95 9.60
C ASN A 89 18.23 -19.81 9.76
N GLU A 90 18.62 -20.11 10.99
CA GLU A 90 19.76 -20.97 11.26
C GLU A 90 19.27 -22.43 11.30
N TYR A 91 19.95 -23.33 10.59
CA TYR A 91 19.66 -24.76 10.61
C TYR A 91 20.87 -25.52 11.18
N THR A 92 20.61 -26.68 11.79
CA THR A 92 21.64 -27.65 12.17
C THR A 92 22.05 -28.50 10.97
N ASP A 93 23.18 -29.22 11.07
CA ASP A 93 23.64 -30.18 10.06
C ASP A 93 22.63 -31.31 9.73
N ASN A 94 21.57 -31.46 10.54
CA ASN A 94 20.48 -32.41 10.33
C ASN A 94 19.17 -31.74 9.83
N GLY A 95 19.21 -30.49 9.38
CA GLY A 95 18.05 -29.78 8.81
C GLY A 95 17.04 -29.26 9.83
N HIS A 96 17.32 -29.34 11.14
CA HIS A 96 16.46 -28.75 12.18
C HIS A 96 16.77 -27.27 12.40
N LEU A 97 15.74 -26.43 12.46
CA LEU A 97 15.86 -25.01 12.79
C LEU A 97 16.46 -24.83 14.20
N ILE A 98 17.45 -23.96 14.33
CA ILE A 98 17.98 -23.56 15.63
C ILE A 98 16.96 -22.61 16.27
N ARG A 99 16.54 -22.93 17.49
CA ARG A 99 15.67 -22.07 18.30
C ARG A 99 16.47 -20.97 18.99
N GLU A 100 15.79 -19.87 19.34
CA GLU A 100 16.32 -18.81 20.21
C GLU A 100 17.52 -18.06 19.61
N VAL A 101 17.46 -17.77 18.31
CA VAL A 101 18.51 -17.03 17.62
C VAL A 101 18.32 -15.54 17.85
N ASN A 102 19.14 -15.00 18.76
CA ASN A 102 19.14 -13.59 19.12
C ASN A 102 20.48 -12.94 18.78
N GLN A 103 20.40 -11.73 18.23
CA GLN A 103 21.58 -10.92 17.98
C GLN A 103 22.15 -10.41 19.32
N ILE A 104 23.47 -10.49 19.48
CA ILE A 104 24.20 -9.90 20.61
C ILE A 104 25.11 -8.74 20.18
N GLY A 105 25.38 -8.62 18.88
CA GLY A 105 26.11 -7.50 18.31
C GLY A 105 26.10 -7.49 16.79
N TYR A 106 26.67 -6.43 16.22
CA TYR A 106 26.81 -6.27 14.77
C TYR A 106 28.08 -5.49 14.38
N SER A 107 28.41 -5.53 13.09
CA SER A 107 29.41 -4.69 12.45
C SER A 107 28.93 -4.23 11.08
N ILE A 108 29.08 -2.94 10.79
CA ILE A 108 28.75 -2.33 9.50
C ILE A 108 29.99 -1.64 8.94
N ARG A 109 30.21 -1.78 7.63
CA ARG A 109 31.21 -1.01 6.87
C ARG A 109 30.54 -0.37 5.67
N VAL A 110 30.80 0.91 5.48
CA VAL A 110 30.32 1.64 4.30
C VAL A 110 31.53 2.16 3.54
N LYS A 111 31.56 1.93 2.22
CA LYS A 111 32.65 2.38 1.36
C LYS A 111 32.14 3.06 0.10
N ASN A 112 32.87 4.06 -0.37
CA ASN A 112 32.70 4.60 -1.71
C ASN A 112 33.16 3.53 -2.73
N VAL A 113 32.30 3.21 -3.70
CA VAL A 113 32.57 2.13 -4.68
C VAL A 113 33.77 2.45 -5.58
N ILE A 114 33.98 3.73 -5.90
CA ILE A 114 35.00 4.17 -6.85
C ILE A 114 36.36 4.37 -6.17
N THR A 115 36.39 5.09 -5.04
CA THR A 115 37.65 5.46 -4.38
C THR A 115 38.12 4.39 -3.38
N ASP A 116 37.29 3.38 -3.10
CA ASP A 116 37.43 2.43 -1.99
C ASP A 116 37.58 3.10 -0.60
N GLN A 117 37.26 4.39 -0.50
CA GLN A 117 37.32 5.13 0.75
C GLN A 117 36.33 4.55 1.76
N LEU A 118 36.83 4.23 2.96
CA LEU A 118 36.00 3.83 4.09
C LEU A 118 35.25 5.06 4.64
N MET A 119 33.93 5.08 4.42
CA MET A 119 33.04 6.16 4.84
C MET A 119 32.58 5.98 6.29
N TRP A 120 32.38 4.72 6.69
CA TRP A 120 31.97 4.37 8.04
C TRP A 120 32.42 2.96 8.40
N ASN A 121 32.81 2.75 9.66
CA ASN A 121 33.04 1.43 10.22
C ASN A 121 32.64 1.47 11.69
N THR A 122 31.64 0.68 12.06
CA THR A 122 31.17 0.62 13.45
C THR A 122 32.11 -0.18 14.35
N ASN A 123 33.03 -0.97 13.78
CA ASN A 123 33.66 -2.11 14.45
C ASN A 123 32.58 -3.03 15.07
N TYR A 124 32.90 -3.78 16.12
CA TYR A 124 31.91 -4.55 16.86
C TYR A 124 31.10 -3.61 17.77
N VAL A 125 29.78 -3.64 17.62
CA VAL A 125 28.82 -2.96 18.50
C VAL A 125 28.04 -4.03 19.24
N GLN A 126 28.10 -4.02 20.58
CA GLN A 126 27.28 -4.91 21.42
C GLN A 126 25.85 -4.37 21.47
N SER A 127 24.95 -4.99 20.71
CA SER A 127 23.55 -4.58 20.60
C SER A 127 22.70 -5.67 19.94
N SER A 128 21.48 -5.86 20.44
CA SER A 128 20.46 -6.70 19.82
C SER A 128 19.70 -6.01 18.67
N SER A 129 19.89 -4.71 18.46
CA SER A 129 19.20 -3.96 17.41
C SER A 129 19.67 -4.39 16.02
N SER A 130 18.72 -4.76 15.17
CA SER A 130 18.93 -5.11 13.75
C SER A 130 18.09 -4.23 12.81
N SER A 131 17.43 -3.21 13.34
CA SER A 131 16.51 -2.33 12.64
C SER A 131 16.83 -0.87 12.96
N HIS A 132 16.66 -0.01 11.97
CA HIS A 132 16.77 1.46 12.07
C HIS A 132 18.13 1.93 12.59
N ILE A 133 19.21 1.23 12.22
CA ILE A 133 20.56 1.68 12.55
C ILE A 133 20.89 2.89 11.69
N LEU A 134 20.99 4.06 12.32
CA LEU A 134 21.34 5.30 11.65
C LEU A 134 22.80 5.28 11.22
N TYR A 135 23.03 5.61 9.96
CA TYR A 135 24.37 5.90 9.47
C TYR A 135 24.98 7.11 10.21
N ALA A 136 26.17 6.93 10.78
CA ALA A 136 26.90 7.94 11.55
C ALA A 136 28.33 8.18 11.03
N GLY A 137 28.55 7.92 9.74
CA GLY A 137 29.85 8.10 9.09
C GLY A 137 30.03 9.47 8.44
N ILE A 138 31.01 9.54 7.53
CA ILE A 138 31.28 10.73 6.73
C ILE A 138 30.05 11.06 5.85
N PRO A 139 29.57 12.32 5.78
CA PRO A 139 28.46 12.68 4.90
C PRO A 139 28.69 12.25 3.45
N PHE A 140 27.66 11.67 2.83
CA PHE A 140 27.75 11.25 1.44
C PHE A 140 27.82 12.43 0.47
N THR A 141 28.47 12.23 -0.67
CA THR A 141 28.44 13.12 -1.84
C THR A 141 27.31 12.73 -2.79
N SER A 142 26.80 13.70 -3.55
CA SER A 142 25.76 13.46 -4.57
C SER A 142 26.21 12.56 -5.70
N ASP A 143 25.24 11.89 -6.34
CA ASP A 143 25.44 11.00 -7.49
C ASP A 143 26.59 9.99 -7.31
N THR A 144 26.66 9.38 -6.13
CA THR A 144 27.77 8.50 -5.76
C THR A 144 27.25 7.14 -5.32
N ARG A 145 27.89 6.07 -5.80
CA ARG A 145 27.59 4.69 -5.38
C ARG A 145 28.42 4.30 -4.16
N TYR A 146 27.76 3.65 -3.21
CA TYR A 146 28.36 3.14 -1.99
C TYR A 146 28.03 1.66 -1.81
N THR A 147 28.90 0.94 -1.08
CA THR A 147 28.60 -0.38 -0.53
C THR A 147 28.27 -0.26 0.94
N ILE A 148 27.34 -1.09 1.42
CA ILE A 148 27.14 -1.37 2.84
C ILE A 148 27.40 -2.86 3.05
N ALA A 149 28.42 -3.20 3.82
CA ALA A 149 28.67 -4.55 4.29
C ALA A 149 28.17 -4.68 5.73
N ILE A 150 27.33 -5.68 5.99
CA ILE A 150 26.71 -5.94 7.29
C ILE A 150 27.12 -7.32 7.78
N LYS A 151 27.30 -7.44 9.09
CA LYS A 151 27.58 -8.68 9.79
C LYS A 151 26.97 -8.66 11.18
N TYR A 152 26.41 -9.78 11.62
CA TYR A 152 25.85 -9.92 12.97
C TYR A 152 26.49 -11.07 13.73
N TYR A 153 26.32 -11.03 15.06
CA TYR A 153 26.86 -12.01 15.99
C TYR A 153 25.73 -12.51 16.87
N THR A 154 25.66 -13.82 17.08
CA THR A 154 24.76 -14.49 18.04
C THR A 154 25.61 -15.16 19.12
N LYS A 155 24.98 -15.77 20.12
CA LYS A 155 25.72 -16.54 21.15
C LYS A 155 26.44 -17.76 20.57
N LYS A 156 25.95 -18.30 19.45
CA LYS A 156 26.42 -19.57 18.89
C LYS A 156 27.29 -19.37 17.64
N HIS A 157 27.02 -18.32 16.86
CA HIS A 157 27.61 -18.13 15.54
C HIS A 157 27.89 -16.66 15.23
N GLU A 158 28.75 -16.45 14.24
CA GLU A 158 29.03 -15.17 13.62
C GLU A 158 28.63 -15.28 12.16
N SER A 159 27.87 -14.31 11.64
CA SER A 159 27.43 -14.34 10.25
C SER A 159 28.58 -14.06 9.29
N GLN A 160 28.43 -14.45 8.03
CA GLN A 160 29.26 -13.90 6.95
C GLN A 160 28.95 -12.42 6.75
N TRP A 161 29.91 -11.69 6.17
CA TRP A 161 29.65 -10.35 5.65
C TRP A 161 28.71 -10.45 4.46
N TYR A 162 27.66 -9.63 4.45
CA TYR A 162 26.78 -9.46 3.29
C TYR A 162 26.87 -8.02 2.81
N THR A 163 27.19 -7.84 1.53
CA THR A 163 27.42 -6.51 0.93
C THR A 163 26.29 -6.19 -0.04
N VAL A 164 25.72 -5.00 0.11
CA VAL A 164 24.71 -4.42 -0.78
C VAL A 164 25.18 -3.07 -1.28
N HIS A 165 24.53 -2.55 -2.32
CA HIS A 165 24.86 -1.26 -2.92
C HIS A 165 23.68 -0.29 -2.81
N PHE A 166 23.99 1.01 -2.80
CA PHE A 166 23.01 2.07 -3.04
C PHE A 166 23.69 3.25 -3.72
N ARG A 167 22.89 4.17 -4.26
CA ARG A 167 23.34 5.44 -4.82
C ARG A 167 22.74 6.62 -4.06
N THR A 168 23.43 7.74 -4.03
CA THR A 168 22.86 9.01 -3.57
C THR A 168 22.23 9.80 -4.72
N GLY A 169 21.16 10.51 -4.41
CA GLY A 169 20.56 11.53 -5.26
C GLY A 169 21.42 12.79 -5.36
N LEU A 170 20.77 13.88 -5.75
CA LEU A 170 21.33 15.22 -5.79
C LEU A 170 20.84 16.00 -4.57
N PHE A 171 21.75 16.30 -3.63
CA PHE A 171 21.41 16.81 -2.29
C PHE A 171 21.10 18.31 -2.32
N SER A 172 21.67 19.04 -3.27
CA SER A 172 21.53 20.48 -3.41
C SER A 172 21.04 20.86 -4.80
N LEU A 173 20.33 21.98 -4.87
CA LEU A 173 20.02 22.63 -6.15
C LEU A 173 21.28 22.98 -6.94
N MET A 174 22.41 23.19 -6.26
CA MET A 174 23.70 23.47 -6.92
C MET A 174 24.31 22.24 -7.60
N ASP A 175 23.84 21.04 -7.27
CA ASP A 175 24.25 19.80 -7.95
C ASP A 175 23.53 19.60 -9.28
N TRP A 176 22.48 20.39 -9.55
CA TRP A 176 21.81 20.47 -10.83
C TRP A 176 22.44 21.55 -11.70
N THR A 177 22.72 21.18 -12.95
CA THR A 177 23.26 22.09 -13.97
C THR A 177 22.32 22.28 -15.16
N GLY A 178 21.23 21.51 -15.22
CA GLY A 178 20.19 21.64 -16.23
C GLY A 178 19.16 22.73 -15.92
N TYR A 179 18.37 23.03 -16.94
CA TYR A 179 17.27 24.00 -16.89
C TYR A 179 15.93 23.29 -17.08
N TRP A 180 14.89 23.86 -16.47
CA TRP A 180 13.52 23.49 -16.79
C TRP A 180 13.19 23.94 -18.22
N ILE A 181 12.75 23.04 -19.07
CA ILE A 181 12.43 23.32 -20.47
C ILE A 181 11.00 22.92 -20.84
N GLY A 182 10.39 23.68 -21.74
CA GLY A 182 9.05 23.43 -22.28
C GLY A 182 8.61 24.56 -23.21
N SER A 183 7.30 24.79 -23.33
CA SER A 183 6.75 25.88 -24.14
C SER A 183 5.47 26.47 -23.55
N ASN A 184 5.37 27.81 -23.57
CA ASN A 184 4.13 28.54 -23.23
C ASN A 184 3.18 28.72 -24.42
N TYR A 185 3.62 28.37 -25.64
CA TYR A 185 2.91 28.71 -26.89
C TYR A 185 2.41 27.48 -27.66
N LEU A 186 2.89 26.29 -27.29
CA LEU A 186 2.61 25.01 -27.93
C LEU A 186 2.46 23.94 -26.84
N ASN A 187 1.59 22.96 -27.04
CA ASN A 187 1.62 21.71 -26.29
C ASN A 187 2.88 20.90 -26.64
N MET A 188 4.03 21.30 -26.08
CA MET A 188 5.34 20.69 -26.31
C MET A 188 5.47 19.38 -25.50
N ASN A 189 4.74 18.36 -25.92
CA ASN A 189 4.69 17.06 -25.26
C ASN A 189 5.79 16.09 -25.75
N GLN A 190 6.54 16.40 -26.81
CA GLN A 190 7.71 15.63 -27.23
C GLN A 190 8.93 16.54 -27.26
N LEU A 191 9.94 16.21 -26.46
CA LEU A 191 11.22 16.89 -26.35
C LEU A 191 12.33 15.93 -26.76
N ARG A 192 13.29 16.35 -27.60
CA ARG A 192 14.44 15.52 -27.99
C ARG A 192 15.73 16.31 -28.05
N THR A 193 16.83 15.57 -27.94
CA THR A 193 18.17 16.05 -28.27
C THR A 193 19.01 14.92 -28.87
N VAL A 194 20.08 15.28 -29.58
CA VAL A 194 21.10 14.36 -30.05
C VAL A 194 22.45 14.85 -29.54
N ILE A 195 23.15 13.99 -28.79
CA ILE A 195 24.38 14.35 -28.09
C ILE A 195 25.51 13.43 -28.55
N SER A 196 26.69 14.01 -28.70
CA SER A 196 27.92 13.25 -28.91
C SER A 196 28.53 12.86 -27.56
N LEU A 197 28.55 11.56 -27.27
CA LEU A 197 29.24 10.98 -26.13
C LEU A 197 30.76 11.13 -26.29
N ARG A 198 31.49 11.34 -25.20
CA ARG A 198 32.98 11.34 -25.22
C ARG A 198 33.53 9.99 -25.63
N SER A 199 32.95 8.91 -25.12
CA SER A 199 33.32 7.52 -25.40
C SER A 199 32.07 6.63 -25.38
N ILE A 200 32.17 5.41 -25.90
CA ILE A 200 31.16 4.36 -25.72
C ILE A 200 31.51 3.40 -24.57
N SER A 201 32.73 3.51 -24.01
CA SER A 201 33.17 2.72 -22.85
C SER A 201 32.67 3.38 -21.56
N ILE A 202 31.46 3.03 -21.17
CA ILE A 202 30.75 3.62 -20.02
C ILE A 202 30.95 2.73 -18.79
N GLU A 203 31.41 3.33 -17.69
CA GLU A 203 31.53 2.68 -16.38
C GLU A 203 30.21 2.78 -15.59
N SER A 204 29.58 3.96 -15.59
CA SER A 204 28.26 4.16 -14.99
C SER A 204 27.52 5.30 -15.66
N ALA A 205 26.19 5.21 -15.73
CA ALA A 205 25.33 6.27 -16.22
C ALA A 205 24.05 6.34 -15.41
N THR A 206 23.76 7.48 -14.79
CA THR A 206 22.50 7.71 -14.08
C THR A 206 21.87 8.99 -14.55
N VAL A 207 20.58 8.91 -14.83
CA VAL A 207 19.76 10.08 -15.11
C VAL A 207 18.94 10.43 -13.89
N PHE A 208 18.92 11.72 -13.55
CA PHE A 208 17.98 12.33 -12.64
C PHE A 208 17.01 13.15 -13.47
N ILE A 209 15.71 12.96 -13.28
CA ILE A 209 14.70 13.57 -14.14
C ILE A 209 13.45 13.94 -13.34
N SER A 210 12.88 15.08 -13.69
CA SER A 210 11.55 15.48 -13.28
C SER A 210 10.82 16.06 -14.49
N GLY A 211 9.73 15.41 -14.89
CA GLY A 211 8.75 16.02 -15.78
C GLY A 211 7.49 16.30 -14.98
N VAL A 212 7.26 17.57 -14.68
CA VAL A 212 6.08 17.97 -13.90
C VAL A 212 4.85 17.97 -14.79
N GLY A 213 3.80 17.32 -14.29
CA GLY A 213 2.71 16.80 -15.10
C GLY A 213 2.80 15.29 -15.05
N PHE A 214 3.27 14.68 -16.13
CA PHE A 214 3.88 13.35 -16.12
C PHE A 214 5.01 13.29 -17.16
N TYR A 215 5.86 12.27 -17.13
CA TYR A 215 6.82 12.01 -18.22
C TYR A 215 7.04 10.53 -18.55
N GLN A 216 7.59 10.30 -19.75
CA GLN A 216 8.24 9.07 -20.15
C GLN A 216 9.59 9.38 -20.82
N LEU A 217 10.62 8.61 -20.48
CA LEU A 217 11.99 8.79 -21.00
C LEU A 217 12.27 7.77 -22.10
N TYR A 218 12.86 8.22 -23.20
CA TYR A 218 13.28 7.40 -24.33
C TYR A 218 14.77 7.57 -24.59
N ILE A 219 15.46 6.46 -24.87
CA ILE A 219 16.85 6.44 -25.32
C ILE A 219 16.91 5.62 -26.61
N GLU A 220 17.40 6.21 -27.70
CA GLU A 220 17.44 5.56 -29.02
C GLU A 220 16.13 4.86 -29.42
N GLY A 221 14.99 5.54 -29.20
CA GLY A 221 13.67 5.00 -29.55
C GLY A 221 13.10 4.00 -28.54
N GLN A 222 13.88 3.55 -27.57
CA GLN A 222 13.43 2.62 -26.52
C GLN A 222 12.86 3.40 -25.32
N LEU A 223 11.63 3.07 -24.92
CA LEU A 223 11.04 3.51 -23.65
C LEU A 223 11.83 2.93 -22.48
N ILE A 224 12.32 3.79 -21.60
CA ILE A 224 13.01 3.41 -20.37
C ILE A 224 11.98 3.01 -19.32
N ASP A 225 12.12 1.79 -18.81
CA ASP A 225 11.25 1.20 -17.79
C ASP A 225 9.75 1.23 -18.19
N PRO A 226 9.31 0.35 -19.09
CA PRO A 226 7.95 0.35 -19.60
C PRO A 226 6.91 -0.17 -18.60
N SER A 227 7.25 -0.57 -17.37
CA SER A 227 6.23 -0.79 -16.33
C SER A 227 6.01 0.45 -15.48
N ARG A 228 6.99 1.34 -15.38
CA ARG A 228 6.88 2.61 -14.67
C ARG A 228 6.00 3.63 -15.41
N ARG A 229 5.06 4.25 -14.70
CA ARG A 229 3.99 5.09 -15.26
C ARG A 229 3.70 6.27 -14.33
N LEU A 230 3.09 7.32 -14.88
CA LEU A 230 2.55 8.44 -14.11
C LEU A 230 3.57 9.07 -13.12
N ASP A 231 4.87 9.13 -13.49
CA ASP A 231 5.86 9.89 -12.75
C ASP A 231 5.91 11.34 -13.21
N VAL A 232 6.25 12.30 -12.34
CA VAL A 232 6.50 12.10 -10.90
C VAL A 232 5.20 12.08 -10.10
N GLY A 233 5.25 11.55 -8.87
CA GLY A 233 4.09 11.51 -7.99
C GLY A 233 3.51 12.90 -7.67
N TRP A 234 2.22 12.93 -7.33
CA TRP A 234 1.49 14.18 -7.10
C TRP A 234 1.82 14.80 -5.74
N THR A 235 2.20 16.08 -5.76
CA THR A 235 2.47 16.91 -4.58
C THR A 235 1.89 18.32 -4.76
N THR A 236 1.96 19.15 -3.72
CA THR A 236 1.81 20.61 -3.87
C THR A 236 3.10 21.16 -4.49
N TYR A 237 3.18 21.23 -5.83
CA TYR A 237 4.42 21.46 -6.58
C TYR A 237 5.26 22.66 -6.11
N GLN A 238 4.61 23.76 -5.70
CA GLN A 238 5.28 24.95 -5.15
C GLN A 238 5.99 24.68 -3.82
N GLN A 239 5.43 23.81 -2.97
CA GLN A 239 6.01 23.42 -1.68
C GLN A 239 7.02 22.27 -1.83
N ARG A 240 6.71 21.32 -2.72
CA ARG A 240 7.62 20.23 -3.04
C ARG A 240 7.40 19.78 -4.47
N THR A 241 8.43 19.80 -5.29
CA THR A 241 8.46 19.08 -6.57
C THR A 241 9.39 17.88 -6.43
N LEU A 242 8.99 16.75 -7.01
CA LEU A 242 9.75 15.51 -6.94
C LEU A 242 10.62 15.33 -8.18
N TYR A 243 11.75 14.65 -8.04
CA TYR A 243 12.49 14.05 -9.14
C TYR A 243 12.71 12.57 -8.88
N THR A 244 13.04 11.85 -9.94
CA THR A 244 13.28 10.41 -9.92
C THR A 244 14.63 10.14 -10.58
N SER A 245 15.05 8.88 -10.53
CA SER A 245 16.28 8.47 -11.21
C SER A 245 16.15 7.11 -11.89
N TYR A 246 17.03 6.89 -12.87
CA TYR A 246 17.23 5.59 -13.53
C TYR A 246 18.72 5.30 -13.66
N ASP A 247 19.09 4.04 -13.48
CA ASP A 247 20.39 3.52 -13.90
C ASP A 247 20.34 3.16 -15.39
N LEU A 248 21.02 3.96 -16.21
CA LEU A 248 21.11 3.75 -17.65
C LEU A 248 22.41 3.04 -18.05
N THR A 249 23.23 2.58 -17.10
CA THR A 249 24.54 1.98 -17.39
C THR A 249 24.41 0.83 -18.38
N SER A 250 23.48 -0.09 -18.13
CA SER A 250 23.26 -1.27 -18.98
C SER A 250 22.68 -0.90 -20.36
N VAL A 251 21.85 0.14 -20.42
CA VAL A 251 21.25 0.65 -21.67
C VAL A 251 22.33 1.29 -22.53
N LEU A 252 23.13 2.21 -21.98
CA LEU A 252 24.13 2.95 -22.75
C LEU A 252 25.37 2.10 -23.09
N SER A 253 25.70 1.08 -22.29
CA SER A 253 26.81 0.16 -22.60
C SER A 253 26.60 -0.66 -23.89
N LYS A 254 25.34 -0.75 -24.38
CA LYS A 254 24.99 -1.46 -25.61
C LYS A 254 25.09 -0.59 -26.87
N LEU A 255 25.40 0.71 -26.72
CA LEU A 255 25.51 1.61 -27.86
C LEU A 255 26.70 1.24 -28.75
N SER A 256 26.47 1.26 -30.07
CA SER A 256 27.50 0.99 -31.08
C SER A 256 28.12 2.27 -31.65
N ALA A 257 27.56 3.43 -31.33
CA ALA A 257 27.98 4.72 -31.83
C ALA A 257 28.05 5.76 -30.70
N ARG A 258 28.82 6.83 -30.95
CA ARG A 258 28.95 7.95 -30.01
C ARG A 258 27.78 8.93 -30.07
N GLN A 259 26.95 8.89 -31.10
CA GLN A 259 25.74 9.71 -31.14
C GLN A 259 24.68 9.04 -30.29
N LEU A 260 24.05 9.82 -29.41
CA LEU A 260 22.99 9.39 -28.51
C LEU A 260 21.77 10.29 -28.70
N GLY A 261 20.67 9.69 -29.13
CA GLY A 261 19.34 10.28 -29.16
C GLY A 261 18.64 10.07 -27.82
N ILE A 262 18.11 11.16 -27.26
CA ILE A 262 17.31 11.17 -26.03
C ILE A 262 15.98 11.84 -26.35
N GLY A 263 14.89 11.26 -25.85
CA GLY A 263 13.55 11.82 -25.95
C GLY A 263 12.84 11.83 -24.60
N ILE A 264 11.99 12.83 -24.37
CA ILE A 264 11.09 12.92 -23.23
C ILE A 264 9.70 13.18 -23.78
N VAL A 265 8.72 12.36 -23.39
CA VAL A 265 7.30 12.67 -23.60
C VAL A 265 6.75 13.28 -22.32
N LEU A 266 6.02 14.39 -22.40
CA LEU A 266 5.37 15.06 -21.27
C LEU A 266 3.85 14.89 -21.34
N GLY A 267 3.22 14.66 -20.18
CA GLY A 267 1.77 14.72 -19.98
C GLY A 267 1.37 15.92 -19.12
N GLN A 268 0.10 16.30 -19.18
CA GLN A 268 -0.47 17.37 -18.35
C GLN A 268 -0.51 16.96 -16.87
N GLY A 269 -0.86 15.69 -16.61
CA GLY A 269 -0.98 15.09 -15.29
C GLY A 269 -1.78 15.96 -14.31
N TRP A 270 -1.28 16.07 -13.08
CA TRP A 270 -1.86 16.93 -12.04
C TRP A 270 -1.34 18.38 -12.08
N TYR A 271 -0.35 18.67 -12.93
CA TYR A 271 0.37 19.95 -12.96
C TYR A 271 -0.37 21.03 -13.75
N ASN A 272 -0.97 20.67 -14.88
CA ASN A 272 -1.69 21.61 -15.74
C ASN A 272 -3.17 21.24 -15.86
N GLN A 273 -4.07 22.03 -15.26
CA GLN A 273 -5.50 21.74 -15.26
C GLN A 273 -6.25 22.42 -16.42
N GLN A 274 -5.87 22.17 -17.68
CA GLN A 274 -6.81 22.33 -18.81
C GLN A 274 -7.95 21.28 -18.78
N GLN A 275 -8.44 20.97 -17.58
CA GLN A 275 -9.45 19.97 -17.26
C GLN A 275 -10.78 20.70 -17.05
N TRP A 276 -11.41 21.08 -18.16
CA TRP A 276 -12.70 21.77 -18.24
C TRP A 276 -13.89 21.00 -17.62
N ALA A 277 -13.69 19.75 -17.17
CA ALA A 277 -14.65 18.98 -16.38
C ALA A 277 -14.74 19.41 -14.89
N ILE A 278 -13.96 20.40 -14.47
CA ILE A 278 -13.96 20.94 -13.10
C ILE A 278 -14.92 22.13 -13.02
N SER A 279 -16.19 21.91 -12.70
CA SER A 279 -17.19 22.98 -12.49
C SER A 279 -17.10 23.66 -11.11
N LEU A 280 -15.96 23.58 -10.41
CA LEU A 280 -15.79 24.12 -9.05
C LEU A 280 -14.83 25.31 -9.06
N ASN A 281 -15.40 26.52 -8.94
CA ASN A 281 -14.78 27.85 -9.04
C ASN A 281 -13.50 28.13 -8.21
N GLY A 282 -13.04 27.21 -7.35
CA GLY A 282 -11.79 27.36 -6.57
C GLY A 282 -10.54 26.74 -7.22
N ARG A 283 -10.70 25.82 -8.18
CA ARG A 283 -9.58 25.00 -8.71
C ARG A 283 -8.86 25.63 -9.91
N THR A 284 -9.47 26.60 -10.59
CA THR A 284 -8.88 27.37 -11.71
C THR A 284 -7.71 28.26 -11.28
N ILE A 285 -7.71 28.76 -10.04
CA ILE A 285 -6.70 29.70 -9.53
C ILE A 285 -5.32 29.03 -9.37
N LEU A 286 -5.25 27.75 -8.95
CA LEU A 286 -3.98 27.02 -8.82
C LEU A 286 -3.39 26.64 -10.19
N ALA A 287 -4.25 26.38 -11.18
CA ALA A 287 -3.83 26.02 -12.53
C ALA A 287 -3.15 27.17 -13.29
N GLU A 288 -3.67 28.39 -13.13
CA GLU A 288 -3.05 29.61 -13.65
C GLU A 288 -1.66 29.86 -13.02
N GLN A 289 -1.39 29.32 -11.83
CA GLN A 289 -0.13 29.52 -11.12
C GLN A 289 1.01 28.59 -11.57
N TYR A 290 0.73 27.38 -12.07
CA TYR A 290 1.78 26.41 -12.44
C TYR A 290 2.26 26.55 -13.90
N GLY A 291 1.34 26.80 -14.85
CA GLY A 291 1.64 26.90 -16.29
C GLY A 291 1.81 25.55 -17.00
N PRO A 292 2.44 25.49 -18.19
CA PRO A 292 2.54 24.27 -18.99
C PRO A 292 3.52 23.24 -18.39
N PRO A 293 3.36 21.94 -18.70
CA PRO A 293 4.32 20.89 -18.37
C PRO A 293 5.73 21.23 -18.81
N ARG A 294 6.71 20.77 -18.04
CA ARG A 294 8.13 21.05 -18.28
C ARG A 294 9.01 19.96 -17.71
N ALA A 295 10.18 19.79 -18.31
CA ALA A 295 11.17 18.80 -17.91
C ALA A 295 12.44 19.45 -17.37
N LEU A 296 13.01 18.87 -16.33
CA LEU A 296 14.40 19.04 -15.91
C LEU A 296 15.05 17.66 -15.91
N MET A 297 16.15 17.50 -16.63
CA MET A 297 16.90 16.25 -16.68
C MET A 297 18.40 16.52 -16.61
N GLN A 298 19.11 15.66 -15.89
CA GLN A 298 20.56 15.59 -15.87
C GLN A 298 21.00 14.11 -15.92
N LEU A 299 21.61 13.71 -17.02
CA LEU A 299 22.25 12.40 -17.19
C LEU A 299 23.75 12.54 -16.95
N ASN A 300 24.22 11.97 -15.84
CA ASN A 300 25.62 11.92 -15.48
C ASN A 300 26.24 10.60 -15.91
N ILE A 301 27.30 10.68 -16.71
CA ILE A 301 28.03 9.55 -17.27
C ILE A 301 29.47 9.61 -16.78
N ARG A 302 29.94 8.48 -16.25
CA ARG A 302 31.35 8.23 -15.99
C ARG A 302 31.86 7.18 -16.97
N TYR A 303 32.95 7.49 -17.66
CA TYR A 303 33.58 6.61 -18.62
C TYR A 303 34.67 5.76 -17.96
N SER A 304 35.01 4.64 -18.61
CA SER A 304 36.04 3.71 -18.12
C SER A 304 37.44 4.31 -18.03
N ASP A 305 37.69 5.46 -18.66
CA ASP A 305 38.93 6.23 -18.53
C ASP A 305 38.95 7.18 -17.32
N GLY A 306 37.88 7.18 -16.51
CA GLY A 306 37.71 8.04 -15.34
C GLY A 306 37.19 9.45 -15.65
N THR A 307 36.95 9.79 -16.92
CA THR A 307 36.35 11.08 -17.30
C THR A 307 34.84 11.08 -17.10
N ASN A 308 34.27 12.26 -16.88
CA ASN A 308 32.82 12.46 -16.70
C ASN A 308 32.22 13.32 -17.81
N GLN A 309 30.94 13.11 -18.10
CA GLN A 309 30.11 13.96 -18.94
C GLN A 309 28.70 14.06 -18.33
N SER A 310 28.18 15.28 -18.23
CA SER A 310 26.78 15.53 -17.89
C SER A 310 26.04 15.99 -19.14
N ILE A 311 24.87 15.41 -19.37
CA ILE A 311 23.94 15.76 -20.44
C ILE A 311 22.70 16.36 -19.78
N ILE A 312 22.37 17.59 -20.12
CA ILE A 312 21.36 18.38 -19.42
C ILE A 312 20.23 18.82 -20.34
N THR A 313 19.07 19.13 -19.76
CA THR A 313 18.03 19.91 -20.43
C THR A 313 18.42 21.38 -20.51
N ASP A 314 18.35 21.96 -21.70
CA ASP A 314 18.64 23.36 -22.00
C ASP A 314 17.89 23.82 -23.27
N SER A 315 18.14 25.05 -23.72
CA SER A 315 17.47 25.62 -24.91
C SER A 315 17.92 25.02 -26.26
N THR A 316 18.87 24.10 -26.27
CA THR A 316 19.28 23.36 -27.49
C THR A 316 18.36 22.19 -27.80
N TRP A 317 17.56 21.76 -26.82
CA TRP A 317 16.56 20.73 -27.02
C TRP A 317 15.51 21.20 -28.02
N LEU A 318 15.07 20.26 -28.83
CA LEU A 318 14.01 20.44 -29.80
C LEU A 318 12.72 19.89 -29.23
N GLY A 319 11.60 20.55 -29.50
CA GLY A 319 10.30 20.10 -29.09
C GLY A 319 9.22 20.28 -30.16
N ARG A 320 8.15 19.51 -30.03
CA ARG A 320 6.97 19.58 -30.88
C ARG A 320 5.73 19.05 -30.15
N GLU A 321 4.58 19.16 -30.81
CA GLU A 321 3.38 18.43 -30.44
C GLU A 321 3.34 17.09 -31.20
N GLY A 322 3.36 15.99 -30.45
CA GLY A 322 3.32 14.61 -30.92
C GLY A 322 1.91 14.03 -31.05
N GLU A 323 1.83 12.70 -31.08
CA GLU A 323 0.60 11.93 -31.20
C GLU A 323 -0.35 12.05 -30.00
N HIS A 324 0.16 12.41 -28.82
CA HIS A 324 -0.66 12.63 -27.61
C HIS A 324 -1.33 14.02 -27.63
N ARG A 325 -2.48 14.11 -28.31
CA ARG A 325 -3.17 15.39 -28.56
C ARG A 325 -3.85 15.97 -27.33
N PHE A 326 -4.31 15.10 -26.44
CA PHE A 326 -4.98 15.48 -25.19
C PHE A 326 -4.75 14.40 -24.13
N ASP A 327 -4.59 14.83 -22.89
CA ASP A 327 -4.61 13.96 -21.73
C ASP A 327 -5.14 14.71 -20.51
N SER A 328 -5.88 13.99 -19.67
CA SER A 328 -6.44 14.46 -18.43
C SER A 328 -6.61 13.28 -17.51
N VAL A 329 -6.19 13.42 -16.26
CA VAL A 329 -6.35 12.38 -15.26
C VAL A 329 -7.82 11.98 -15.11
N TYR A 330 -8.74 12.93 -15.16
CA TYR A 330 -10.17 12.65 -15.02
C TYR A 330 -10.87 12.22 -16.32
N MET A 331 -10.43 12.76 -17.46
CA MET A 331 -11.22 12.69 -18.69
C MET A 331 -10.76 11.64 -19.69
N GLY A 332 -9.55 11.11 -19.50
CA GLY A 332 -8.91 10.21 -20.44
C GLY A 332 -7.98 10.93 -21.41
N THR A 333 -7.65 10.25 -22.51
CA THR A 333 -6.68 10.74 -23.50
C THR A 333 -7.26 10.78 -24.92
N THR A 334 -6.66 11.59 -25.79
CA THR A 334 -6.82 11.48 -27.25
C THR A 334 -5.45 11.31 -27.89
N MET A 335 -5.27 10.20 -28.61
CA MET A 335 -4.05 9.89 -29.35
C MET A 335 -4.32 9.84 -30.85
N ASP A 336 -3.53 10.56 -31.65
CA ASP A 336 -3.61 10.56 -33.11
C ASP A 336 -2.39 9.86 -33.72
N LEU A 337 -2.55 8.57 -34.05
CA LEU A 337 -1.47 7.73 -34.58
C LEU A 337 -0.99 8.16 -35.96
N ARG A 338 -1.74 9.01 -36.66
CA ARG A 338 -1.30 9.61 -37.95
C ARG A 338 -0.12 10.55 -37.76
N ALA A 339 0.12 11.02 -36.53
CA ALA A 339 1.22 11.91 -36.16
C ALA A 339 2.43 11.19 -35.55
N THR A 340 2.32 9.88 -35.33
CA THR A 340 3.40 9.05 -34.81
C THR A 340 4.59 9.08 -35.77
N LEU A 341 5.78 9.39 -35.22
CA LEU A 341 7.03 9.36 -35.96
C LEU A 341 7.90 8.22 -35.45
N THR A 342 8.30 7.33 -36.36
CA THR A 342 9.19 6.21 -36.03
C THR A 342 10.54 6.73 -35.55
N CYS A 343 10.98 6.23 -34.39
CA CYS A 343 12.32 6.51 -33.84
C CYS A 343 12.60 8.03 -33.65
N TRP A 344 11.60 8.87 -33.37
CA TRP A 344 11.81 10.32 -33.24
C TRP A 344 12.87 10.70 -32.19
N SER A 345 13.08 9.88 -31.16
CA SER A 345 14.11 10.08 -30.14
C SER A 345 15.47 9.47 -30.50
N CYS A 346 15.66 8.92 -31.70
CA CYS A 346 16.92 8.29 -32.13
C CYS A 346 17.90 9.32 -32.70
N ALA A 347 19.20 9.02 -32.61
CA ALA A 347 20.25 9.92 -33.10
C ALA A 347 20.19 10.15 -34.61
N ASN A 348 19.82 9.13 -35.38
CA ASN A 348 19.77 9.15 -36.85
C ASN A 348 18.41 9.60 -37.41
N PHE A 349 17.49 10.05 -36.55
CA PHE A 349 16.17 10.47 -36.98
C PHE A 349 16.23 11.71 -37.88
N THR A 350 15.54 11.63 -39.02
CA THR A 350 15.36 12.74 -39.97
C THR A 350 13.87 13.07 -40.07
N ASP A 351 13.50 14.33 -39.77
CA ASP A 351 12.13 14.77 -39.95
C ASP A 351 11.83 14.96 -41.44
N SER A 352 10.66 14.51 -41.87
CA SER A 352 10.20 14.58 -43.25
C SER A 352 9.02 15.54 -43.43
N TYR A 353 8.35 16.00 -42.37
CA TYR A 353 7.04 16.65 -42.50
C TYR A 353 6.67 17.73 -41.45
N LEU A 354 7.38 17.91 -40.31
CA LEU A 354 7.00 18.91 -39.28
C LEU A 354 8.20 19.70 -38.72
N PRO A 355 8.04 21.01 -38.39
CA PRO A 355 9.13 21.77 -37.79
C PRO A 355 9.20 21.46 -36.28
N TRP A 356 10.25 20.76 -35.88
CA TRP A 356 10.75 20.83 -34.51
C TRP A 356 11.20 22.26 -34.22
N ILE A 357 10.85 22.78 -33.04
CA ILE A 357 11.26 24.12 -32.59
C ILE A 357 12.09 24.01 -31.32
N ASN A 358 12.96 24.98 -31.04
CA ASN A 358 13.73 24.96 -29.80
C ASN A 358 12.80 25.07 -28.57
N ALA A 359 13.12 24.31 -27.54
CA ALA A 359 12.48 24.42 -26.23
C ALA A 359 12.86 25.74 -25.55
N SER A 360 11.92 26.32 -24.81
CA SER A 360 12.14 27.52 -24.01
C SER A 360 12.55 27.13 -22.60
N ILE A 361 13.45 27.91 -21.98
CA ILE A 361 13.73 27.80 -20.54
C ILE A 361 12.52 28.36 -19.79
N LEU A 362 12.00 27.60 -18.83
CA LEU A 362 10.87 27.95 -17.99
C LEU A 362 11.32 28.10 -16.52
N PRO A 363 10.58 28.86 -15.69
CA PRO A 363 10.85 28.93 -14.27
C PRO A 363 10.67 27.59 -13.56
N SER A 364 11.36 27.41 -12.43
CA SER A 364 11.11 26.28 -11.53
C SER A 364 9.65 26.26 -11.07
N PRO A 365 9.02 25.07 -10.96
CA PRO A 365 7.71 24.93 -10.33
C PRO A 365 7.75 25.15 -8.81
N VAL A 366 8.93 25.03 -8.19
CA VAL A 366 9.13 25.16 -6.74
C VAL A 366 9.27 26.62 -6.33
N ASN A 367 8.58 27.01 -5.26
CA ASN A 367 8.73 28.31 -4.62
C ASN A 367 9.82 28.26 -3.53
N PHE A 368 11.08 28.37 -3.94
CA PHE A 368 12.21 28.31 -3.00
C PHE A 368 12.25 29.47 -1.99
N THR A 369 11.66 30.63 -2.31
CA THR A 369 11.63 31.77 -1.36
C THR A 369 10.65 31.54 -0.21
N ALA A 370 9.64 30.69 -0.42
CA ALA A 370 8.72 30.23 0.63
C ALA A 370 9.21 28.96 1.36
N GLY A 371 10.44 28.50 1.09
CA GLY A 371 10.99 27.29 1.70
C GLY A 371 10.63 25.99 0.98
N GLY A 372 10.05 26.08 -0.23
CA GLY A 372 9.73 24.91 -1.04
C GLY A 372 10.96 24.07 -1.38
N GLN A 373 10.74 22.78 -1.65
CA GLN A 373 11.79 21.78 -1.80
C GLN A 373 11.77 21.12 -3.19
N PHE A 374 12.94 20.76 -3.70
CA PHE A 374 13.09 19.88 -4.84
C PHE A 374 13.85 18.64 -4.37
N SER A 375 13.16 17.50 -4.28
CA SER A 375 13.67 16.31 -3.59
C SER A 375 13.41 15.03 -4.35
N LEU A 376 14.19 13.99 -4.05
CA LEU A 376 13.95 12.66 -4.60
C LEU A 376 12.56 12.15 -4.16
N GLN A 377 11.89 11.47 -5.08
CA GLN A 377 10.68 10.71 -4.80
C GLN A 377 10.99 9.57 -3.83
N ILE A 378 10.46 9.64 -2.60
CA ILE A 378 10.76 8.65 -1.55
C ILE A 378 9.85 7.42 -1.59
N MET A 379 8.62 7.56 -2.08
CA MET A 379 7.71 6.43 -2.27
C MET A 379 7.99 5.75 -3.60
N ASP A 380 7.70 4.45 -3.66
CA ASP A 380 7.91 3.68 -4.87
C ASP A 380 6.98 4.20 -6.00
N PRO A 381 7.45 4.18 -7.26
CA PRO A 381 6.72 4.81 -8.37
C PRO A 381 5.44 4.05 -8.71
N ILE A 382 4.53 4.70 -9.44
CA ILE A 382 3.39 3.99 -10.00
C ILE A 382 3.89 3.04 -11.10
N ARG A 383 3.49 1.78 -11.00
CA ARG A 383 3.83 0.73 -11.96
C ARG A 383 2.60 -0.04 -12.43
N ILE A 384 2.78 -0.83 -13.48
CA ILE A 384 1.80 -1.80 -13.99
C ILE A 384 2.39 -3.21 -14.09
N GLY A 385 1.51 -4.21 -14.06
CA GLY A 385 1.87 -5.60 -14.26
C GLY A 385 2.71 -6.17 -13.10
N PRO A 386 3.47 -7.26 -13.33
CA PRO A 386 4.22 -7.95 -12.28
C PRO A 386 5.18 -7.08 -11.47
N ASP A 387 5.65 -5.97 -12.05
CA ASP A 387 6.57 -5.04 -11.37
C ASP A 387 5.83 -4.12 -10.36
N ALA A 388 4.49 -4.04 -10.40
CA ALA A 388 3.74 -3.20 -9.49
C ALA A 388 3.52 -3.84 -8.11
N LEU A 389 3.41 -5.17 -8.04
CA LEU A 389 3.11 -5.88 -6.80
C LEU A 389 4.02 -7.10 -6.62
N HIS A 390 4.96 -6.98 -5.68
CA HIS A 390 5.76 -8.10 -5.21
C HIS A 390 4.97 -8.91 -4.17
N ILE A 391 5.21 -10.22 -4.07
CA ILE A 391 4.56 -11.09 -3.08
C ILE A 391 5.62 -11.69 -2.16
N ALA A 392 5.62 -11.26 -0.89
CA ALA A 392 6.54 -11.78 0.14
C ALA A 392 5.91 -12.86 1.03
N THR A 393 4.58 -13.02 0.96
CA THR A 393 3.83 -14.02 1.74
C THR A 393 3.69 -15.34 0.97
N SER A 394 3.00 -16.31 1.58
CA SER A 394 2.53 -17.50 0.86
C SER A 394 1.64 -17.20 -0.37
N GLY A 395 1.14 -15.97 -0.52
CA GLY A 395 0.26 -15.54 -1.62
C GLY A 395 -1.11 -16.22 -1.62
N ARG A 396 -1.48 -16.90 -0.54
CA ARG A 396 -2.73 -17.67 -0.42
C ARG A 396 -3.86 -16.81 0.11
N LEU A 397 -4.55 -16.11 -0.79
CA LEU A 397 -5.90 -15.65 -0.47
C LEU A 397 -6.81 -16.88 -0.31
N GLY A 398 -7.67 -16.88 0.72
CA GLY A 398 -8.67 -17.94 0.91
C GLY A 398 -9.62 -18.06 -0.29
N HIS A 399 -10.55 -19.01 -0.28
CA HIS A 399 -11.52 -19.14 -1.38
C HIS A 399 -12.38 -17.87 -1.51
N VAL A 400 -12.28 -17.18 -2.65
CA VAL A 400 -13.05 -15.98 -3.02
C VAL A 400 -14.06 -16.36 -4.10
N ALA A 401 -15.35 -16.14 -3.85
CA ALA A 401 -16.40 -16.53 -4.78
C ALA A 401 -16.62 -15.46 -5.85
N GLY A 402 -16.68 -15.87 -7.13
CA GLY A 402 -17.12 -14.99 -8.22
C GLY A 402 -16.05 -14.08 -8.84
N VAL A 403 -14.77 -14.20 -8.44
CA VAL A 403 -13.65 -13.53 -9.09
C VAL A 403 -12.95 -14.51 -10.02
N GLN A 404 -13.10 -14.33 -11.34
CA GLN A 404 -12.54 -15.24 -12.35
C GLN A 404 -11.45 -14.60 -13.22
N GLY A 405 -11.34 -13.27 -13.25
CA GLY A 405 -10.51 -12.53 -14.21
C GLY A 405 -9.32 -11.76 -13.63
N ALA A 406 -9.11 -11.78 -12.31
CA ALA A 406 -8.11 -10.93 -11.65
C ALA A 406 -7.35 -11.70 -10.56
N SER A 407 -6.10 -12.08 -10.83
CA SER A 407 -5.22 -12.59 -9.78
C SER A 407 -4.30 -11.47 -9.32
N ILE A 408 -4.21 -11.24 -8.01
CA ILE A 408 -3.16 -10.37 -7.48
C ILE A 408 -1.75 -10.91 -7.79
N THR A 409 -1.62 -12.21 -8.11
CA THR A 409 -0.33 -12.86 -8.38
C THR A 409 0.19 -12.68 -9.80
N ASP A 410 -0.63 -12.15 -10.73
CA ASP A 410 -0.19 -11.82 -12.09
C ASP A 410 0.28 -10.36 -12.20
N GLY A 411 0.34 -9.63 -11.07
CA GLY A 411 0.66 -8.21 -11.04
C GLY A 411 -0.49 -7.31 -11.44
N GLY A 412 -1.72 -7.82 -11.47
CA GLY A 412 -2.89 -7.04 -11.85
C GLY A 412 -2.99 -6.84 -13.36
N VAL A 413 -2.71 -7.88 -14.14
CA VAL A 413 -3.01 -7.92 -15.59
C VAL A 413 -4.34 -8.64 -15.79
N LEU A 414 -5.38 -7.91 -16.17
CA LEU A 414 -6.74 -8.42 -16.31
C LEU A 414 -7.12 -8.61 -17.77
N LYS A 415 -7.82 -9.71 -18.04
CA LYS A 415 -8.48 -9.97 -19.33
C LYS A 415 -9.99 -10.05 -19.13
N PRO A 416 -10.80 -9.62 -20.11
CA PRO A 416 -12.25 -9.76 -19.98
C PRO A 416 -12.69 -11.21 -19.84
N ILE A 417 -13.58 -11.45 -18.87
CA ILE A 417 -14.22 -12.74 -18.65
C ILE A 417 -15.42 -12.94 -19.57
N SER A 418 -16.03 -11.84 -20.04
CA SER A 418 -17.11 -11.84 -21.01
C SER A 418 -17.07 -10.62 -21.92
N GLU A 419 -17.75 -10.75 -23.06
CA GLU A 419 -17.98 -9.68 -24.03
C GLU A 419 -19.45 -9.72 -24.48
N ASP A 420 -20.06 -8.54 -24.62
CA ASP A 420 -21.43 -8.34 -25.11
C ASP A 420 -21.46 -7.21 -26.14
N TYR A 421 -22.44 -7.20 -27.05
CA TYR A 421 -22.65 -6.06 -27.96
C TYR A 421 -23.87 -5.24 -27.53
N ILE A 422 -23.62 -4.08 -26.91
CA ILE A 422 -24.60 -3.20 -26.29
C ILE A 422 -24.23 -1.75 -26.64
N ASN A 423 -24.79 -1.22 -27.73
CA ASN A 423 -24.41 0.11 -28.26
C ASN A 423 -22.89 0.29 -28.44
N GLY A 424 -22.18 -0.81 -28.72
CA GLY A 424 -20.71 -0.95 -28.72
C GLY A 424 -20.31 -2.28 -28.07
N LEU A 425 -19.02 -2.61 -28.07
CA LEU A 425 -18.52 -3.83 -27.44
C LEU A 425 -18.28 -3.57 -25.95
N VAL A 426 -19.01 -4.28 -25.08
CA VAL A 426 -18.90 -4.16 -23.63
C VAL A 426 -18.17 -5.38 -23.09
N PHE A 427 -17.12 -5.14 -22.31
CA PHE A 427 -16.29 -6.14 -21.67
C PHE A 427 -16.49 -6.10 -20.15
N ASP A 428 -16.66 -7.25 -19.51
CA ASP A 428 -16.58 -7.40 -18.05
C ASP A 428 -15.22 -7.96 -17.66
N LEU A 429 -14.48 -7.24 -16.82
CA LEU A 429 -13.19 -7.66 -16.30
C LEU A 429 -13.32 -8.56 -15.06
N GLY A 430 -14.52 -8.66 -14.47
CA GLY A 430 -14.80 -9.49 -13.30
C GLY A 430 -14.29 -8.92 -11.97
N GLN A 431 -13.56 -7.80 -12.01
CA GLN A 431 -12.96 -7.11 -10.86
C GLN A 431 -13.02 -5.60 -11.10
N ASN A 432 -13.36 -4.83 -10.07
CA ASN A 432 -13.26 -3.37 -10.09
C ASN A 432 -11.86 -2.94 -9.62
N PHE A 433 -11.14 -2.13 -10.40
CA PHE A 433 -9.75 -1.73 -10.10
C PHE A 433 -9.46 -0.34 -10.68
N ALA A 434 -8.27 0.21 -10.40
CA ALA A 434 -7.79 1.47 -10.99
C ALA A 434 -6.71 1.23 -12.04
N GLY A 435 -6.82 1.86 -13.21
CA GLY A 435 -5.81 1.80 -14.25
C GLY A 435 -6.40 2.06 -15.63
N TRP A 436 -6.03 1.27 -16.63
CA TRP A 436 -6.49 1.44 -18.01
C TRP A 436 -6.47 0.13 -18.80
N CYS A 437 -6.99 0.18 -20.02
CA CYS A 437 -6.94 -0.94 -20.95
C CYS A 437 -6.10 -0.59 -22.19
N LYS A 438 -5.51 -1.64 -22.76
CA LYS A 438 -4.77 -1.68 -24.01
C LYS A 438 -5.58 -2.47 -25.02
N LEU A 439 -5.73 -1.91 -26.22
CA LEU A 439 -6.31 -2.61 -27.36
C LEU A 439 -5.19 -3.13 -28.26
N LEU A 440 -5.29 -4.41 -28.59
CA LEU A 440 -4.39 -5.13 -29.47
C LEU A 440 -4.99 -5.23 -30.89
N SER A 441 -4.13 -5.43 -31.88
CA SER A 441 -4.53 -5.88 -33.23
C SER A 441 -5.59 -5.01 -33.96
N LEU A 442 -5.44 -3.68 -33.91
CA LEU A 442 -6.38 -2.75 -34.55
C LEU A 442 -6.17 -2.69 -36.08
N ASN A 443 -7.10 -3.31 -36.81
CA ASN A 443 -7.06 -3.46 -38.27
C ASN A 443 -8.19 -2.67 -38.93
N ALA A 444 -8.15 -1.35 -38.82
CA ALA A 444 -9.13 -0.45 -39.44
C ALA A 444 -8.47 0.52 -40.43
N SER A 445 -9.29 1.24 -41.21
CA SER A 445 -8.81 2.26 -42.14
C SER A 445 -8.17 3.44 -41.42
N ARG A 446 -7.29 4.15 -42.12
CA ARG A 446 -6.73 5.43 -41.65
C ARG A 446 -7.84 6.40 -41.27
N SER A 447 -7.65 7.12 -40.17
CA SER A 447 -8.61 8.04 -39.55
C SER A 447 -9.86 7.40 -38.97
N THR A 448 -9.92 6.07 -38.83
CA THR A 448 -10.92 5.44 -37.95
C THR A 448 -10.70 5.91 -36.51
N ILE A 449 -11.78 6.32 -35.85
CA ILE A 449 -11.79 6.77 -34.46
C ILE A 449 -12.34 5.63 -33.60
N ILE A 450 -11.58 5.22 -32.60
CA ILE A 450 -11.99 4.22 -31.60
C ILE A 450 -12.05 4.90 -30.24
N GLN A 451 -13.12 4.63 -29.49
CA GLN A 451 -13.35 5.21 -28.17
C GLN A 451 -13.51 4.11 -27.13
N MET A 452 -12.88 4.28 -25.98
CA MET A 452 -12.92 3.39 -24.82
C MET A 452 -13.53 4.16 -23.65
N ARG A 453 -14.62 3.66 -23.06
CA ARG A 453 -15.27 4.26 -21.89
C ARG A 453 -15.31 3.27 -20.74
N TYR A 454 -15.23 3.79 -19.52
CA TYR A 454 -14.98 2.99 -18.32
C TYR A 454 -16.07 3.22 -17.27
N ALA A 455 -16.54 2.16 -16.61
CA ALA A 455 -17.53 2.26 -15.54
C ALA A 455 -17.36 1.18 -14.47
N GLU A 456 -17.75 1.49 -13.24
CA GLU A 456 -17.80 0.54 -12.12
C GLU A 456 -19.04 -0.39 -12.21
N LEU A 457 -20.10 0.07 -12.87
CA LEU A 457 -21.40 -0.59 -12.91
C LEU A 457 -22.06 -0.54 -14.31
N ARG A 458 -22.98 -1.47 -14.58
CA ARG A 458 -23.90 -1.45 -15.74
C ARG A 458 -25.27 -0.93 -15.31
N TYR A 459 -26.01 -0.30 -16.23
CA TYR A 459 -27.43 -0.07 -16.05
C TYR A 459 -28.17 -1.41 -15.92
N SER A 460 -29.15 -1.46 -15.02
CA SER A 460 -30.02 -2.62 -14.83
C SER A 460 -31.30 -2.19 -14.09
N ARG A 461 -32.33 -3.03 -14.14
CA ARG A 461 -33.59 -2.77 -13.41
C ARG A 461 -33.35 -2.56 -11.91
N GLY A 462 -32.35 -3.21 -11.31
CA GLY A 462 -31.98 -3.03 -9.91
C GLY A 462 -31.29 -1.71 -9.59
N VAL A 463 -30.67 -1.06 -10.59
CA VAL A 463 -29.88 0.17 -10.45
C VAL A 463 -30.72 1.42 -10.61
N ASN A 464 -31.50 1.51 -11.68
CA ASN A 464 -32.24 2.72 -12.03
C ASN A 464 -33.70 2.45 -12.44
N GLY A 465 -34.20 1.23 -12.22
CA GLY A 465 -35.55 0.83 -12.62
C GLY A 465 -35.72 0.65 -14.14
N ILE A 466 -34.66 0.83 -14.93
CA ILE A 466 -34.66 0.69 -16.38
C ILE A 466 -33.96 -0.61 -16.75
N ASP A 467 -34.61 -1.43 -17.58
CA ASP A 467 -33.99 -2.59 -18.19
C ASP A 467 -33.18 -2.17 -19.43
N PHE A 468 -32.19 -1.29 -19.22
CA PHE A 468 -31.32 -0.80 -20.27
C PHE A 468 -29.97 -1.49 -20.20
N ALA A 469 -29.57 -2.09 -21.31
CA ALA A 469 -28.22 -2.59 -21.49
C ALA A 469 -27.30 -1.38 -21.78
N GLY A 470 -26.40 -1.05 -20.85
CA GLY A 470 -25.39 -0.01 -21.02
C GLY A 470 -24.55 0.23 -19.75
N LEU A 471 -23.57 1.14 -19.82
CA LEU A 471 -22.72 1.50 -18.67
C LEU A 471 -23.35 2.60 -17.82
N TYR A 472 -23.26 2.48 -16.49
CA TYR A 472 -23.75 3.47 -15.52
C TYR A 472 -22.67 4.53 -15.24
N TYR A 473 -22.97 5.80 -15.49
CA TYR A 473 -22.00 6.91 -15.36
C TYR A 473 -22.38 7.97 -14.32
N GLU A 474 -23.55 7.88 -13.70
CA GLU A 474 -24.06 8.93 -12.80
C GLU A 474 -23.19 9.10 -11.55
N ASN A 475 -22.48 8.06 -11.11
CA ASN A 475 -21.58 8.11 -9.95
C ASN A 475 -20.15 8.61 -10.26
N LEU A 476 -19.87 9.03 -11.50
CA LEU A 476 -18.55 9.52 -11.90
C LEU A 476 -18.35 11.03 -11.72
N ASP A 477 -19.44 11.79 -11.49
CA ASP A 477 -19.43 13.26 -11.36
C ASP A 477 -18.68 14.00 -12.50
N SER A 478 -18.39 13.33 -13.63
CA SER A 478 -17.53 13.81 -14.72
C SER A 478 -18.27 13.78 -16.06
N ILE A 479 -17.98 14.75 -16.93
CA ILE A 479 -18.61 14.91 -18.24
C ILE A 479 -18.07 13.90 -19.26
N ALA A 480 -16.85 13.38 -19.06
CA ALA A 480 -16.25 12.34 -19.89
C ALA A 480 -15.23 11.52 -19.09
N VAL A 481 -15.26 10.19 -19.24
CA VAL A 481 -14.21 9.23 -18.83
C VAL A 481 -13.96 8.36 -20.04
N MET A 482 -13.11 8.83 -20.95
CA MET A 482 -12.99 8.29 -22.29
C MET A 482 -11.58 8.41 -22.87
N ASP A 483 -11.03 7.29 -23.32
CA ASP A 483 -9.83 7.28 -24.15
C ASP A 483 -10.20 7.17 -25.62
N THR A 484 -9.55 7.97 -26.47
CA THR A 484 -9.81 8.03 -27.91
C THR A 484 -8.52 7.81 -28.68
N VAL A 485 -8.57 6.96 -29.71
CA VAL A 485 -7.47 6.77 -30.66
C VAL A 485 -7.94 7.00 -32.10
N ILE A 486 -7.14 7.74 -32.86
CA ILE A 486 -7.31 7.95 -34.30
C ILE A 486 -6.23 7.15 -35.03
N LEU A 487 -6.65 6.18 -35.83
CA LEU A 487 -5.75 5.21 -36.45
C LEU A 487 -5.01 5.76 -37.67
N ASN A 488 -3.78 5.31 -37.89
CA ASN A 488 -3.00 5.60 -39.09
C ASN A 488 -3.32 4.65 -40.26
N GLY A 489 -3.96 3.51 -39.98
CA GLY A 489 -4.41 2.55 -40.98
C GLY A 489 -3.31 1.61 -41.48
N THR A 490 -2.33 1.28 -40.63
CA THR A 490 -1.22 0.38 -40.97
C THR A 490 -1.60 -1.10 -40.92
N GLY A 491 -2.74 -1.43 -40.29
CA GLY A 491 -3.29 -2.78 -40.28
C GLY A 491 -2.64 -3.74 -39.27
N ASN A 492 -2.11 -3.22 -38.17
CA ASN A 492 -1.75 -3.95 -36.94
C ASN A 492 -1.42 -2.96 -35.80
N GLU A 493 -2.28 -1.96 -35.58
CA GLU A 493 -2.01 -0.91 -34.60
C GLU A 493 -2.38 -1.36 -33.18
N THR A 494 -1.69 -0.80 -32.18
CA THR A 494 -2.03 -0.99 -30.76
C THR A 494 -2.31 0.35 -30.12
N PHE A 495 -3.19 0.38 -29.13
CA PHE A 495 -3.47 1.59 -28.37
C PHE A 495 -3.37 1.32 -26.87
N GLU A 496 -2.57 2.14 -26.18
CA GLU A 496 -2.42 2.15 -24.72
C GLU A 496 -2.35 3.63 -24.28
N PRO A 497 -3.21 4.08 -23.35
CA PRO A 497 -3.11 5.43 -22.80
C PRO A 497 -1.86 5.55 -21.90
N LEU A 498 -1.22 6.74 -21.89
CA LEU A 498 0.02 6.95 -21.12
C LEU A 498 -0.14 7.79 -19.85
N PHE A 499 -1.05 8.78 -19.85
CA PHE A 499 -1.11 9.85 -18.84
C PHE A 499 -2.49 10.01 -18.21
N THR A 500 -3.23 8.91 -18.07
CA THR A 500 -4.54 8.87 -17.41
C THR A 500 -4.73 7.55 -16.66
N SER A 501 -5.69 7.53 -15.75
CA SER A 501 -6.17 6.33 -15.08
C SER A 501 -7.66 6.43 -14.84
N HIS A 502 -8.34 5.30 -14.72
CA HIS A 502 -9.78 5.18 -14.52
C HIS A 502 -10.07 4.13 -13.44
N GLY A 503 -11.13 4.30 -12.65
CA GLY A 503 -11.64 3.26 -11.76
C GLY A 503 -12.82 2.54 -12.41
N PHE A 504 -12.71 1.23 -12.67
CA PHE A 504 -13.70 0.49 -13.44
C PHE A 504 -13.65 -1.02 -13.27
N ARG A 505 -14.78 -1.65 -13.62
CA ARG A 505 -14.92 -3.08 -13.89
C ARG A 505 -15.31 -3.36 -15.34
N TYR A 506 -16.00 -2.40 -15.98
CA TYR A 506 -16.53 -2.56 -17.32
C TYR A 506 -15.87 -1.58 -18.28
N LEU A 507 -15.58 -2.08 -19.48
CA LEU A 507 -15.05 -1.31 -20.59
C LEU A 507 -16.07 -1.34 -21.75
N LEU A 508 -16.37 -0.19 -22.34
CA LEU A 508 -17.15 -0.06 -23.58
C LEU A 508 -16.23 0.43 -24.69
N VAL A 509 -16.16 -0.30 -25.81
CA VAL A 509 -15.42 0.06 -27.02
C VAL A 509 -16.39 0.42 -28.15
N ASN A 510 -16.23 1.62 -28.68
CA ASN A 510 -17.00 2.17 -29.79
C ASN A 510 -16.11 2.50 -31.00
N GLY A 511 -16.72 2.61 -32.18
CA GLY A 511 -16.04 3.01 -33.42
C GLY A 511 -15.33 1.88 -34.18
N TYR A 512 -15.13 0.72 -33.55
CA TYR A 512 -14.59 -0.48 -34.18
C TYR A 512 -15.17 -1.74 -33.52
N ASN A 513 -15.91 -2.55 -34.29
CA ASN A 513 -16.67 -3.69 -33.78
C ASN A 513 -15.99 -5.06 -34.02
N LYS A 514 -14.70 -5.06 -34.39
CA LYS A 514 -13.91 -6.28 -34.61
C LYS A 514 -12.92 -6.57 -33.48
N VAL A 515 -12.99 -5.83 -32.38
CA VAL A 515 -12.26 -6.14 -31.14
C VAL A 515 -12.96 -7.33 -30.48
N SER A 516 -12.20 -8.34 -30.07
CA SER A 516 -12.68 -9.40 -29.19
C SER A 516 -12.04 -9.24 -27.80
N LYS A 517 -12.53 -10.00 -26.82
CA LYS A 517 -11.96 -10.04 -25.47
C LYS A 517 -10.47 -10.42 -25.46
N ASP A 518 -10.02 -11.19 -26.44
CA ASP A 518 -8.64 -11.62 -26.57
C ASP A 518 -7.72 -10.48 -27.07
N ASP A 519 -8.31 -9.42 -27.63
CA ASP A 519 -7.64 -8.20 -28.07
C ASP A 519 -7.61 -7.11 -26.97
N VAL A 520 -8.11 -7.40 -25.76
CA VAL A 520 -8.17 -6.45 -24.64
C VAL A 520 -7.30 -6.96 -23.50
N GLU A 521 -6.38 -6.10 -23.05
CA GLU A 521 -5.57 -6.34 -21.86
C GLU A 521 -5.66 -5.10 -20.97
N CYS A 522 -6.01 -5.26 -19.69
CA CYS A 522 -6.13 -4.14 -18.77
C CYS A 522 -5.14 -4.27 -17.63
N TYR A 523 -4.61 -3.12 -17.20
CA TYR A 523 -3.57 -3.05 -16.20
C TYR A 523 -4.11 -2.35 -14.96
N ASN A 524 -4.04 -3.03 -13.82
CA ASN A 524 -4.11 -2.39 -12.52
C ASN A 524 -2.84 -1.57 -12.32
N ALA A 525 -3.01 -0.28 -12.07
CA ALA A 525 -1.92 0.65 -11.85
C ALA A 525 -2.00 1.16 -10.42
N HIS A 526 -0.87 1.12 -9.72
CA HIS A 526 -0.72 1.65 -8.37
C HIS A 526 0.76 1.86 -8.06
N SER A 527 1.04 2.54 -6.95
CA SER A 527 2.40 2.67 -6.41
C SER A 527 2.94 1.28 -6.14
N GLU A 528 4.15 1.02 -6.62
CA GLU A 528 4.85 -0.23 -6.41
C GLU A 528 4.86 -0.58 -4.92
N THR A 529 4.63 -1.85 -4.60
CA THR A 529 4.63 -2.31 -3.20
C THR A 529 4.85 -3.81 -3.13
N THR A 530 4.95 -4.31 -1.90
CA THR A 530 5.01 -5.73 -1.59
C THR A 530 3.81 -6.12 -0.75
N LEU A 531 3.08 -7.16 -1.16
CA LEU A 531 2.10 -7.83 -0.31
C LEU A 531 2.85 -8.57 0.80
N ILE A 532 2.76 -8.02 2.02
CA ILE A 532 3.41 -8.55 3.24
C ILE A 532 2.42 -9.22 4.18
N GLY A 533 1.12 -8.98 3.99
CA GLY A 533 0.05 -9.61 4.75
C GLY A 533 -0.64 -10.71 3.96
N ASN A 534 -1.01 -11.80 4.63
CA ASN A 534 -1.89 -12.81 4.10
C ASN A 534 -2.91 -13.21 5.16
N PHE A 535 -4.16 -13.44 4.76
CA PHE A 535 -5.23 -13.86 5.65
C PHE A 535 -6.18 -14.82 4.95
N SER A 536 -6.52 -15.91 5.64
CA SER A 536 -7.54 -16.86 5.21
C SER A 536 -8.29 -17.44 6.41
N SER A 537 -9.54 -17.82 6.19
CA SER A 537 -10.43 -18.31 7.24
C SER A 537 -11.37 -19.40 6.74
N SER A 538 -12.08 -20.08 7.67
CA SER A 538 -13.21 -20.96 7.33
C SER A 538 -14.42 -20.21 6.77
N SER A 539 -14.46 -18.88 6.86
CA SER A 539 -15.59 -18.07 6.40
C SER A 539 -15.32 -17.49 5.00
N ILE A 540 -16.18 -17.86 4.05
CA ILE A 540 -16.17 -17.26 2.70
C ILE A 540 -16.44 -15.75 2.77
N VAL A 541 -17.28 -15.31 3.71
CA VAL A 541 -17.59 -13.88 3.92
C VAL A 541 -16.33 -13.10 4.30
N LEU A 542 -15.59 -13.55 5.31
CA LEU A 542 -14.39 -12.84 5.76
C LEU A 542 -13.30 -12.85 4.68
N ASN A 543 -13.14 -13.96 3.97
CA ASN A 543 -12.20 -14.06 2.85
C ASN A 543 -12.55 -13.08 1.73
N GLN A 544 -13.84 -12.90 1.43
CA GLN A 544 -14.31 -11.93 0.44
C GLN A 544 -14.10 -10.47 0.90
N ILE A 545 -14.33 -10.19 2.19
CA ILE A 545 -14.04 -8.85 2.75
C ILE A 545 -12.55 -8.54 2.62
N GLN A 546 -11.68 -9.49 2.96
CA GLN A 546 -10.23 -9.32 2.82
C GLN A 546 -9.81 -9.10 1.36
N HIS A 547 -10.38 -9.86 0.41
CA HIS A 547 -10.15 -9.64 -1.02
C HIS A 547 -10.50 -8.21 -1.43
N ASN A 548 -11.69 -7.75 -1.06
CA ASN A 548 -12.17 -6.41 -1.41
C ASN A 548 -11.28 -5.31 -0.81
N ILE A 549 -10.80 -5.48 0.43
CA ILE A 549 -9.87 -4.56 1.10
C ILE A 549 -8.56 -4.43 0.31
N ILE A 550 -7.96 -5.55 -0.08
CA ILE A 550 -6.69 -5.58 -0.84
C ILE A 550 -6.84 -4.80 -2.15
N TRP A 551 -7.88 -5.09 -2.94
CA TRP A 551 -8.11 -4.42 -4.21
C TRP A 551 -8.44 -2.94 -4.07
N SER A 552 -9.24 -2.57 -3.06
CA SER A 552 -9.55 -1.16 -2.80
C SER A 552 -8.35 -0.36 -2.32
N GLN A 553 -7.45 -0.98 -1.56
CA GLN A 553 -6.22 -0.33 -1.13
C GLN A 553 -5.29 -0.09 -2.33
N LEU A 554 -5.07 -1.11 -3.17
CA LEU A 554 -4.22 -0.98 -4.38
C LEU A 554 -4.79 0.08 -5.33
N SER A 555 -6.10 0.00 -5.64
CA SER A 555 -6.76 0.92 -6.56
C SER A 555 -6.64 2.40 -6.15
N ASN A 556 -6.55 2.65 -4.85
CA ASN A 556 -6.48 3.98 -4.28
C ASN A 556 -5.06 4.43 -3.94
N SER A 557 -4.02 3.66 -4.30
CA SER A 557 -2.63 3.97 -3.98
C SER A 557 -1.87 4.53 -5.19
N MET A 558 -2.29 5.69 -5.72
CA MET A 558 -1.67 6.33 -6.90
C MET A 558 -0.79 7.50 -6.47
N SER A 559 0.46 7.23 -6.07
CA SER A 559 1.41 8.17 -5.43
C SER A 559 1.00 8.72 -4.05
N LEU A 560 -0.29 8.68 -3.74
CA LEU A 560 -0.91 9.05 -2.47
C LEU A 560 -2.19 8.21 -2.24
N PRO A 561 -2.70 8.10 -1.00
CA PRO A 561 -3.95 7.39 -0.69
C PRO A 561 -5.17 8.21 -1.09
N MET A 562 -5.71 7.97 -2.28
CA MET A 562 -6.89 8.67 -2.82
C MET A 562 -8.18 8.16 -2.18
N GLY A 563 -9.19 9.01 -1.96
CA GLY A 563 -10.49 8.54 -1.46
C GLY A 563 -11.17 7.51 -2.41
N CYS A 564 -11.18 7.81 -3.71
CA CYS A 564 -11.68 6.90 -4.75
C CYS A 564 -10.96 7.13 -6.10
N PRO A 565 -10.92 6.13 -7.02
CA PRO A 565 -10.12 6.22 -8.24
C PRO A 565 -10.89 6.63 -9.52
N GLN A 566 -12.22 6.68 -9.50
CA GLN A 566 -13.04 6.80 -10.72
C GLN A 566 -13.53 8.21 -11.03
N ARG A 567 -14.06 8.95 -10.03
CA ARG A 567 -14.77 10.22 -10.24
C ARG A 567 -13.83 11.44 -10.28
N ASN A 568 -14.38 12.65 -10.43
CA ASN A 568 -13.64 13.92 -10.37
C ASN A 568 -13.21 14.37 -8.95
N ASP A 569 -12.76 13.40 -8.14
CA ASP A 569 -12.28 13.58 -6.77
C ASP A 569 -10.80 13.18 -6.73
N ARG A 570 -10.50 11.90 -6.44
CA ARG A 570 -9.15 11.30 -6.48
C ARG A 570 -8.13 12.05 -5.63
N THR A 571 -8.61 12.69 -4.56
CA THR A 571 -7.79 13.49 -3.66
C THR A 571 -7.38 12.68 -2.44
N GLY A 572 -6.26 13.08 -1.82
CA GLY A 572 -5.77 12.46 -0.59
C GLY A 572 -6.57 12.90 0.62
N TRP A 573 -7.78 12.37 0.80
CA TRP A 573 -8.63 12.64 1.96
C TRP A 573 -8.01 12.07 3.23
N LEU A 574 -7.73 12.96 4.19
CA LEU A 574 -7.02 12.58 5.40
C LEU A 574 -7.82 11.60 6.26
N GLY A 575 -9.13 11.79 6.43
CA GLY A 575 -9.99 10.90 7.22
C GLY A 575 -9.93 9.45 6.73
N ASP A 576 -10.06 9.24 5.42
CA ASP A 576 -10.04 7.95 4.76
C ASP A 576 -8.67 7.25 4.95
N ALA A 577 -7.59 8.00 4.72
CA ALA A 577 -6.22 7.51 4.89
C ALA A 577 -5.93 7.16 6.36
N GLY A 578 -6.35 8.02 7.30
CA GLY A 578 -6.18 7.80 8.73
C GLY A 578 -6.90 6.55 9.25
N LEU A 579 -8.14 6.31 8.81
CA LEU A 579 -8.94 5.14 9.22
C LEU A 579 -8.40 3.81 8.66
N SER A 580 -7.81 3.83 7.47
CA SER A 580 -7.38 2.63 6.75
C SER A 580 -5.89 2.29 6.92
N ALA A 581 -5.08 3.20 7.46
CA ALA A 581 -3.63 3.06 7.55
C ALA A 581 -3.16 1.77 8.24
N ASP A 582 -3.77 1.39 9.38
CA ASP A 582 -3.39 0.17 10.11
C ASP A 582 -3.64 -1.09 9.25
N ALA A 583 -4.80 -1.17 8.61
CA ALA A 583 -5.12 -2.28 7.71
C ALA A 583 -4.21 -2.30 6.47
N ALA A 584 -3.87 -1.14 5.92
CA ALA A 584 -2.95 -1.03 4.80
C ALA A 584 -1.55 -1.52 5.17
N LEU A 585 -1.02 -1.15 6.34
CA LEU A 585 0.30 -1.53 6.83
C LEU A 585 0.40 -3.01 7.25
N TYR A 586 -0.70 -3.65 7.63
CA TYR A 586 -0.73 -5.10 7.79
C TYR A 586 -0.63 -5.85 6.46
N ASN A 587 -1.20 -5.28 5.39
CA ASN A 587 -1.28 -5.95 4.08
C ASN A 587 -0.09 -5.65 3.18
N PHE A 588 0.44 -4.42 3.19
CA PHE A 588 1.40 -3.93 2.21
C PHE A 588 2.58 -3.20 2.84
N ASP A 589 3.72 -3.30 2.17
CA ASP A 589 4.91 -2.52 2.47
C ASP A 589 4.76 -1.06 2.01
N TYR A 590 3.95 -0.30 2.76
CA TYR A 590 3.60 1.09 2.47
C TYR A 590 4.30 2.11 3.39
N ILE A 591 5.45 1.74 3.96
CA ILE A 591 6.19 2.63 4.87
C ILE A 591 6.53 3.94 4.17
N ASN A 592 7.23 3.89 3.03
CA ASN A 592 7.63 5.09 2.30
C ASN A 592 6.45 5.80 1.62
N PHE A 593 5.40 5.06 1.24
CA PHE A 593 4.15 5.62 0.72
C PHE A 593 3.46 6.55 1.73
N TYR A 594 3.29 6.10 2.98
CA TYR A 594 2.72 6.93 4.04
C TYR A 594 3.69 8.01 4.54
N LEU A 595 5.01 7.79 4.50
CA LEU A 595 5.99 8.86 4.79
C LEU A 595 5.93 10.00 3.76
N ASN A 596 5.68 9.69 2.48
CA ASN A 596 5.40 10.70 1.46
C ASN A 596 4.13 11.50 1.82
N PHE A 597 3.06 10.79 2.17
CA PHE A 597 1.79 11.44 2.56
C PHE A 597 1.94 12.34 3.80
N LEU A 598 2.61 11.88 4.86
CA LEU A 598 2.91 12.69 6.05
C LEU A 598 3.79 13.91 5.73
N THR A 599 4.75 13.76 4.81
CA THR A 599 5.57 14.87 4.34
C THR A 599 4.71 15.91 3.62
N MET A 600 3.73 15.49 2.82
CA MET A 600 2.78 16.43 2.19
C MET A 600 1.87 17.12 3.20
N ILE A 601 1.39 16.43 4.25
CA ILE A 601 0.64 17.07 5.34
C ILE A 601 1.50 18.17 5.98
N LYS A 602 2.74 17.85 6.31
CA LYS A 602 3.70 18.82 6.86
C LYS A 602 3.97 19.99 5.93
N ASP A 603 4.19 19.74 4.64
CA ASP A 603 4.48 20.77 3.64
C ASP A 603 3.30 21.74 3.41
N ASN A 604 2.07 21.29 3.68
CA ASN A 604 0.85 22.09 3.53
C ASN A 604 0.31 22.65 4.87
N GLN A 605 0.97 22.37 5.99
CA GLN A 605 0.57 22.90 7.29
C GLN A 605 0.81 24.41 7.35
N THR A 606 -0.20 25.18 7.77
CA THR A 606 -0.11 26.63 7.90
C THR A 606 0.71 27.02 9.14
N PRO A 607 1.26 28.25 9.21
CA PRO A 607 2.09 28.67 10.34
C PRO A 607 1.41 28.64 11.72
N ASP A 608 0.08 28.74 11.77
CA ASP A 608 -0.74 28.62 12.98
C ASP A 608 -1.08 27.16 13.35
N GLY A 609 -0.59 26.18 12.58
CA GLY A 609 -0.74 24.76 12.85
C GLY A 609 -1.91 24.08 12.14
N ALA A 610 -2.70 24.82 11.35
CA ALA A 610 -3.83 24.25 10.61
C ALA A 610 -3.34 23.33 9.49
N ILE A 611 -4.03 22.22 9.31
CA ILE A 611 -3.89 21.32 8.17
C ILE A 611 -5.23 21.25 7.43
N SER A 612 -5.22 20.79 6.19
CA SER A 612 -6.40 20.67 5.33
C SER A 612 -7.02 19.27 5.34
N ASP A 613 -8.30 19.16 4.99
CA ASP A 613 -8.97 17.84 4.88
C ASP A 613 -8.41 16.95 3.76
N THR A 614 -7.77 17.56 2.75
CA THR A 614 -7.09 16.87 1.66
C THR A 614 -5.67 17.38 1.47
N VAL A 615 -4.74 16.50 1.11
CA VAL A 615 -3.41 16.89 0.62
C VAL A 615 -3.05 16.15 -0.68
N PRO A 616 -2.55 16.85 -1.72
CA PRO A 616 -2.55 18.30 -1.90
C PRO A 616 -3.95 18.93 -1.78
N PHE A 617 -4.05 20.14 -1.24
CA PHE A 617 -5.35 20.75 -0.96
C PHE A 617 -6.09 21.15 -2.24
N MET A 618 -7.18 20.45 -2.52
CA MET A 618 -8.03 20.66 -3.70
C MET A 618 -9.52 20.76 -3.37
N THR A 619 -9.91 20.29 -2.19
CA THR A 619 -11.29 20.24 -1.69
C THR A 619 -11.32 20.05 -0.17
N GLY A 620 -12.46 20.34 0.45
CA GLY A 620 -12.62 20.32 1.89
C GLY A 620 -12.30 21.67 2.53
N PHE A 621 -11.90 21.66 3.80
CA PHE A 621 -11.74 22.84 4.64
C PHE A 621 -10.30 22.98 5.18
N ILE A 622 -9.98 24.21 5.60
CA ILE A 622 -8.80 24.57 6.40
C ILE A 622 -9.30 25.50 7.52
N PRO A 623 -9.10 25.15 8.81
CA PRO A 623 -8.58 23.88 9.31
C PRO A 623 -9.45 22.68 8.92
N ALA A 624 -8.86 21.50 8.91
CA ALA A 624 -9.54 20.23 8.67
C ALA A 624 -10.61 19.94 9.74
N ASP A 625 -11.57 19.09 9.43
CA ASP A 625 -12.41 18.43 10.44
C ASP A 625 -11.48 17.65 11.39
N PRO A 626 -11.70 17.67 12.72
CA PRO A 626 -10.84 16.93 13.64
C PRO A 626 -10.69 15.43 13.31
N ASN A 627 -11.72 14.78 12.77
CA ASN A 627 -11.65 13.38 12.35
C ASN A 627 -10.91 13.16 11.02
N TRP A 628 -10.64 14.23 10.26
CA TRP A 628 -9.76 14.19 9.11
C TRP A 628 -8.34 14.55 9.54
N GLY A 629 -8.15 15.68 10.22
CA GLY A 629 -6.84 16.15 10.68
C GLY A 629 -6.08 15.15 11.56
N THR A 630 -6.79 14.30 12.30
CA THR A 630 -6.22 13.20 13.08
C THR A 630 -5.33 12.23 12.29
N ALA A 631 -5.46 12.18 10.96
CA ALA A 631 -4.59 11.36 10.11
C ALA A 631 -3.10 11.67 10.32
N TYR A 632 -2.76 12.93 10.63
CA TYR A 632 -1.37 13.32 10.91
C TYR A 632 -0.80 12.54 12.11
N ILE A 633 -1.62 12.28 13.12
CA ILE A 633 -1.27 11.56 14.35
C ILE A 633 -1.39 10.05 14.15
N THR A 634 -2.53 9.61 13.60
CA THR A 634 -2.87 8.19 13.46
C THR A 634 -1.89 7.48 12.52
N ILE A 635 -1.59 8.06 11.35
CA ILE A 635 -0.64 7.45 10.39
C ILE A 635 0.77 7.41 11.00
N THR A 636 1.19 8.49 11.68
CA THR A 636 2.48 8.54 12.38
C THR A 636 2.59 7.44 13.44
N TRP A 637 1.53 7.26 14.25
CA TRP A 637 1.49 6.22 15.27
C TRP A 637 1.50 4.81 14.66
N CYS A 638 0.68 4.55 13.64
CA CYS A 638 0.66 3.25 12.97
C CYS A 638 2.02 2.90 12.35
N LEU A 639 2.70 3.86 11.68
CA LEU A 639 4.04 3.62 11.16
C LEU A 639 5.02 3.23 12.27
N TYR A 640 4.98 3.90 13.42
CA TYR A 640 5.77 3.50 14.58
C TYR A 640 5.39 2.12 15.11
N GLU A 641 4.10 1.79 15.26
CA GLU A 641 3.69 0.47 15.76
C GLU A 641 4.11 -0.69 14.85
N HIS A 642 4.09 -0.49 13.54
CA HIS A 642 4.44 -1.50 12.55
C HIS A 642 5.95 -1.64 12.32
N THR A 643 6.73 -0.58 12.57
CA THR A 643 8.17 -0.56 12.27
C THR A 643 9.05 -0.49 13.51
N GLY A 644 8.56 0.00 14.64
CA GLY A 644 9.38 0.38 15.79
C GLY A 644 10.28 1.60 15.57
N ASP A 645 10.07 2.36 14.49
CA ASP A 645 10.91 3.53 14.18
C ASP A 645 10.43 4.79 14.92
N VAL A 646 11.10 5.10 16.02
CA VAL A 646 10.79 6.30 16.82
C VAL A 646 11.15 7.61 16.09
N THR A 647 12.07 7.58 15.11
CA THR A 647 12.47 8.80 14.39
C THR A 647 11.34 9.34 13.52
N ILE A 648 10.38 8.49 13.14
CA ILE A 648 9.16 8.90 12.44
C ILE A 648 8.34 9.83 13.34
N ILE A 649 8.16 9.46 14.62
CA ILE A 649 7.49 10.32 15.60
C ILE A 649 8.28 11.61 15.75
N GLU A 650 9.59 11.55 15.96
CA GLU A 650 10.45 12.73 16.09
C GLU A 650 10.31 13.72 14.93
N LYS A 651 10.29 13.21 13.69
CA LYS A 651 10.23 14.01 12.47
C LYS A 651 8.95 14.85 12.35
N TYR A 652 7.83 14.32 12.82
CA TYR A 652 6.50 14.95 12.68
C TYR A 652 5.93 15.51 13.99
N TYR A 653 6.59 15.26 15.13
CA TYR A 653 6.14 15.64 16.47
C TYR A 653 5.75 17.11 16.59
N THR A 654 6.58 18.03 16.11
CA THR A 654 6.32 19.48 16.21
C THR A 654 5.08 19.91 15.41
N GLY A 655 4.88 19.33 14.22
CA GLY A 655 3.70 19.63 13.40
C GLY A 655 2.42 19.07 14.02
N ILE A 656 2.48 17.86 14.58
CA ILE A 656 1.39 17.26 15.35
C ILE A 656 1.06 18.12 16.57
N GLN A 657 2.07 18.58 17.31
CA GLN A 657 1.85 19.44 18.47
C GLN A 657 1.18 20.77 18.07
N ALA A 658 1.57 21.38 16.95
CA ALA A 658 0.95 22.59 16.45
C ALA A 658 -0.53 22.38 16.09
N TRP A 659 -0.86 21.27 15.44
CA TRP A 659 -2.26 20.90 15.17
C TRP A 659 -3.08 20.72 16.45
N ILE A 660 -2.55 20.00 17.45
CA ILE A 660 -3.22 19.82 18.74
C ILE A 660 -3.42 21.17 19.43
N ASN A 661 -2.43 22.06 19.40
CA ASN A 661 -2.56 23.40 19.99
C ASN A 661 -3.65 24.22 19.32
N LEU A 662 -3.79 24.15 17.99
CA LEU A 662 -4.89 24.80 17.29
C LEU A 662 -6.26 24.28 17.76
N LEU A 663 -6.40 22.96 17.94
CA LEU A 663 -7.64 22.38 18.49
C LEU A 663 -7.88 22.76 19.96
N VAL A 664 -6.82 22.90 20.77
CA VAL A 664 -6.89 23.42 22.16
C VAL A 664 -7.42 24.84 22.18
N ASP A 665 -6.93 25.70 21.29
CA ASP A 665 -7.36 27.10 21.19
C ASP A 665 -8.84 27.19 20.78
N GLU A 666 -9.28 26.29 19.90
CA GLU A 666 -10.69 26.22 19.51
C GLU A 666 -11.58 25.69 20.64
N TYR A 667 -11.20 24.58 21.26
CA TYR A 667 -11.86 24.05 22.45
C TYR A 667 -12.00 25.10 23.56
N THR A 668 -10.97 25.94 23.78
CA THR A 668 -11.00 26.98 24.82
C THR A 668 -12.10 28.02 24.57
N LYS A 669 -12.51 28.22 23.31
CA LYS A 669 -13.59 29.15 22.94
C LYS A 669 -14.97 28.49 23.00
N THR A 670 -15.07 27.21 22.62
CA THR A 670 -16.36 26.56 22.34
C THR A 670 -16.79 25.54 23.39
N GLY A 671 -15.83 24.96 24.13
CA GLY A 671 -16.00 23.70 24.87
C GLY A 671 -16.27 22.51 23.95
N LEU A 672 -16.36 21.29 24.51
CA LEU A 672 -16.62 20.08 23.71
C LEU A 672 -18.03 20.06 23.11
N ALA A 673 -19.01 20.65 23.81
CA ALA A 673 -20.41 20.68 23.38
C ALA A 673 -20.62 21.38 22.03
N ASN A 674 -19.76 22.36 21.71
CA ASN A 674 -19.84 23.18 20.51
C ASN A 674 -18.57 23.10 19.65
N MET A 675 -17.78 22.04 19.82
CA MET A 675 -16.61 21.79 18.98
C MET A 675 -17.05 21.74 17.50
N TYR A 676 -16.31 22.44 16.64
CA TYR A 676 -16.64 22.50 15.22
C TYR A 676 -16.52 21.12 14.54
N TYR A 677 -17.20 20.97 13.41
CA TYR A 677 -17.15 19.78 12.57
C TYR A 677 -17.54 20.15 11.13
N HIS A 678 -17.20 19.29 10.18
CA HIS A 678 -17.58 19.42 8.78
C HIS A 678 -18.32 18.19 8.26
N PHE A 679 -17.91 16.98 8.65
CA PHE A 679 -18.45 15.75 8.06
C PHE A 679 -19.19 14.84 9.06
N GLY A 680 -18.82 14.89 10.34
CA GLY A 680 -19.39 14.02 11.38
C GLY A 680 -19.03 12.55 11.18
N ASP A 681 -19.90 11.63 11.62
CA ASP A 681 -19.71 10.19 11.44
C ASP A 681 -20.19 9.79 10.03
N TRP A 682 -19.39 10.14 9.02
CA TRP A 682 -19.74 10.11 7.60
C TRP A 682 -20.33 8.77 7.15
N VAL A 683 -21.32 8.86 6.24
CA VAL A 683 -22.14 7.75 5.71
C VAL A 683 -22.75 6.81 6.77
N PRO A 684 -23.51 7.35 7.75
CA PRO A 684 -24.22 6.52 8.71
C PRO A 684 -25.38 5.80 8.03
N VAL A 685 -25.71 4.59 8.49
CA VAL A 685 -26.83 3.81 7.91
C VAL A 685 -28.18 4.50 8.10
N GLN A 686 -28.41 5.04 9.31
CA GLN A 686 -29.71 5.64 9.66
C GLN A 686 -29.57 6.91 10.47
N LYS A 687 -28.85 6.83 11.59
CA LYS A 687 -28.88 7.88 12.61
C LYS A 687 -27.57 8.64 12.61
N ILE A 688 -27.64 9.91 12.24
CA ILE A 688 -26.53 10.85 12.42
C ILE A 688 -26.37 11.07 13.92
N SER A 689 -25.19 10.73 14.44
CA SER A 689 -24.83 10.96 15.85
C SER A 689 -24.66 12.45 16.15
N ASN A 690 -24.49 12.81 17.42
CA ASN A 690 -24.13 14.18 17.79
C ASN A 690 -22.75 14.54 17.19
N ASN A 691 -22.72 15.49 16.25
CA ASN A 691 -21.50 15.81 15.52
C ASN A 691 -20.40 16.43 16.40
N SER A 692 -20.76 17.23 17.42
CA SER A 692 -19.78 17.77 18.38
C SER A 692 -19.09 16.66 19.16
N LEU A 693 -19.83 15.60 19.54
CA LEU A 693 -19.27 14.40 20.16
C LEU A 693 -18.32 13.68 19.21
N VAL A 694 -18.72 13.45 17.96
CA VAL A 694 -17.88 12.76 16.97
C VAL A 694 -16.60 13.56 16.69
N SER A 695 -16.69 14.88 16.55
CA SER A 695 -15.52 15.76 16.38
C SER A 695 -14.61 15.74 17.62
N SER A 696 -15.21 15.89 18.80
CA SER A 696 -14.49 15.84 20.08
C SER A 696 -13.78 14.51 20.33
N TYR A 697 -14.28 13.40 19.75
CA TYR A 697 -13.67 12.07 19.91
C TYR A 697 -12.25 12.05 19.35
N ALA A 698 -12.05 12.56 18.13
CA ALA A 698 -10.72 12.64 17.53
C ALA A 698 -9.80 13.52 18.38
N PHE A 699 -10.28 14.68 18.84
CA PHE A 699 -9.49 15.58 19.68
C PHE A 699 -9.03 14.91 20.99
N LEU A 700 -9.92 14.27 21.76
CA LEU A 700 -9.54 13.56 22.99
C LEU A 700 -8.55 12.43 22.70
N ARG A 701 -8.83 11.61 21.68
CA ARG A 701 -7.99 10.49 21.28
C ARG A 701 -6.59 10.97 20.91
N ASP A 702 -6.49 12.06 20.16
CA ASP A 702 -5.22 12.58 19.68
C ASP A 702 -4.38 13.17 20.80
N VAL A 703 -5.00 13.84 21.79
CA VAL A 703 -4.31 14.28 23.00
C VAL A 703 -3.74 13.07 23.76
N TYR A 704 -4.51 11.97 23.89
CA TYR A 704 -4.02 10.75 24.53
C TYR A 704 -2.84 10.12 23.79
N THR A 705 -2.97 9.95 22.47
CA THR A 705 -1.88 9.42 21.63
C THR A 705 -0.64 10.32 21.67
N PHE A 706 -0.82 11.64 21.71
CA PHE A 706 0.28 12.60 21.82
C PHE A 706 1.01 12.53 23.16
N VAL A 707 0.31 12.21 24.26
CA VAL A 707 0.98 11.90 25.54
C VAL A 707 1.90 10.69 25.36
N ASN A 708 1.42 9.60 24.75
CA ASN A 708 2.24 8.40 24.50
C ASN A 708 3.45 8.71 23.60
N MET A 709 3.25 9.50 22.53
CA MET A 709 4.36 9.98 21.69
C MET A 709 5.37 10.80 22.51
N SER A 710 4.89 11.67 23.40
CA SER A 710 5.73 12.50 24.27
C SER A 710 6.53 11.66 25.26
N GLU A 711 5.97 10.58 25.79
CA GLU A 711 6.67 9.63 26.66
C GLU A 711 7.80 8.92 25.92
N LEU A 712 7.54 8.46 24.69
CA LEU A 712 8.54 7.82 23.83
C LEU A 712 9.71 8.76 23.51
N LEU A 713 9.44 10.06 23.33
CA LEU A 713 10.46 11.08 23.07
C LEU A 713 11.04 11.74 24.34
N HIS A 714 10.65 11.24 25.52
CA HIS A 714 11.06 11.77 26.82
C HIS A 714 10.79 13.30 26.99
N ARG A 715 9.68 13.80 26.42
CA ARG A 715 9.21 15.19 26.53
C ARG A 715 8.36 15.36 27.78
N THR A 716 9.00 15.29 28.95
CA THR A 716 8.33 15.21 30.26
C THR A 716 7.40 16.38 30.56
N ASP A 717 7.71 17.57 30.04
CA ASP A 717 6.88 18.77 30.12
C ASP A 717 5.54 18.61 29.37
N ASN A 718 5.60 18.09 28.14
CA ASN A 718 4.42 17.79 27.36
C ASN A 718 3.64 16.61 27.95
N VAL A 719 4.31 15.56 28.44
CA VAL A 719 3.65 14.44 29.14
C VAL A 719 2.81 14.99 30.29
N GLN A 720 3.38 15.81 31.17
CA GLN A 720 2.65 16.40 32.30
C GLN A 720 1.47 17.28 31.83
N LYS A 721 1.73 18.23 30.92
CA LYS A 721 0.73 19.18 30.42
C LYS A 721 -0.47 18.47 29.79
N TYR A 722 -0.22 17.59 28.81
CA TYR A 722 -1.29 16.97 28.04
C TYR A 722 -1.96 15.81 28.79
N SER A 723 -1.31 15.17 29.76
CA SER A 723 -1.97 14.19 30.64
C SER A 723 -3.00 14.87 31.55
N GLN A 724 -2.64 16.01 32.16
CA GLN A 724 -3.59 16.80 32.96
C GLN A 724 -4.76 17.31 32.09
N PHE A 725 -4.43 17.81 30.90
CA PHE A 725 -5.44 18.29 29.97
C PHE A 725 -6.37 17.16 29.49
N TYR A 726 -5.85 15.97 29.21
CA TYR A 726 -6.67 14.81 28.85
C TYR A 726 -7.69 14.46 29.95
N GLN A 727 -7.26 14.47 31.22
CA GLN A 727 -8.17 14.19 32.34
C GLN A 727 -9.29 15.25 32.44
N GLN A 728 -8.95 16.53 32.28
CA GLN A 728 -9.95 17.61 32.21
C GLN A 728 -10.97 17.38 31.08
N LEU A 729 -10.46 17.03 29.89
CA LEU A 729 -11.29 16.74 28.73
C LEU A 729 -12.19 15.51 28.94
N ALA A 730 -11.68 14.46 29.58
CA ALA A 730 -12.43 13.24 29.89
C ALA A 730 -13.57 13.50 30.89
N GLU A 731 -13.32 14.31 31.93
CA GLU A 731 -14.33 14.74 32.89
C GLU A 731 -15.41 15.62 32.23
N GLU A 732 -15.00 16.57 31.38
CA GLU A 732 -15.93 17.40 30.63
C GLU A 732 -16.77 16.58 29.66
N TRP A 733 -16.16 15.65 28.92
CA TRP A 733 -16.87 14.76 28.00
C TRP A 733 -18.02 14.06 28.72
N HIS A 734 -17.73 13.42 29.86
CA HIS A 734 -18.76 12.73 30.62
C HIS A 734 -19.86 13.70 31.07
N ARG A 735 -19.48 14.85 31.63
CA ARG A 735 -20.45 15.87 32.11
C ARG A 735 -21.35 16.41 31.00
N VAL A 736 -20.81 16.62 29.80
CA VAL A 736 -21.50 17.26 28.67
C VAL A 736 -22.37 16.26 27.91
N PHE A 737 -21.83 15.07 27.65
CA PHE A 737 -22.46 14.14 26.73
C PHE A 737 -23.18 12.98 27.42
N TYR A 738 -22.92 12.65 28.69
CA TYR A 738 -23.63 11.56 29.33
C TYR A 738 -25.10 11.92 29.62
N ASN A 739 -26.01 11.02 29.30
CA ASN A 739 -27.45 11.18 29.48
C ASN A 739 -28.02 10.01 30.28
N LEU A 740 -28.35 10.30 31.54
CA LEU A 740 -28.94 9.34 32.49
C LEU A 740 -30.24 8.70 31.98
N THR A 741 -31.04 9.42 31.17
CA THR A 741 -32.34 8.92 30.68
C THR A 741 -32.19 7.75 29.72
N VAL A 742 -31.11 7.74 28.93
CA VAL A 742 -30.83 6.69 27.93
C VAL A 742 -29.73 5.73 28.39
N ASN A 743 -29.22 5.91 29.62
CA ASN A 743 -28.11 5.12 30.17
C ASN A 743 -26.92 5.04 29.20
N GLY A 744 -26.58 6.18 28.58
CA GLY A 744 -25.61 6.26 27.49
C GLY A 744 -25.24 7.70 27.18
N TYR A 745 -24.60 7.91 26.04
CA TYR A 745 -24.15 9.22 25.61
C TYR A 745 -25.12 9.83 24.59
N THR A 746 -25.35 11.13 24.75
CA THR A 746 -26.23 12.02 23.98
C THR A 746 -27.64 11.46 23.82
N ASP A 747 -27.88 10.83 22.68
CA ASP A 747 -29.17 10.29 22.24
C ASP A 747 -29.23 8.77 22.33
N GLY A 748 -28.22 8.14 22.96
CA GLY A 748 -28.09 6.70 23.10
C GLY A 748 -27.77 5.97 21.79
N SER A 749 -27.36 6.68 20.74
CA SER A 749 -26.95 6.06 19.47
C SER A 749 -25.79 5.09 19.65
N GLN A 750 -25.71 4.09 18.77
CA GLN A 750 -24.60 3.14 18.79
C GLN A 750 -23.27 3.89 18.62
N SER A 751 -23.16 4.82 17.67
CA SER A 751 -21.96 5.65 17.47
C SER A 751 -21.54 6.39 18.74
N ALA A 752 -22.45 7.11 19.40
CA ALA A 752 -22.12 7.88 20.61
C ALA A 752 -21.58 6.98 21.74
N ASN A 753 -22.20 5.82 21.95
CA ASN A 753 -21.76 4.87 22.97
C ASN A 753 -20.44 4.19 22.58
N ILE A 754 -20.27 3.79 21.31
CA ILE A 754 -19.03 3.15 20.81
C ILE A 754 -17.84 4.09 21.02
N LEU A 755 -17.92 5.32 20.48
CA LEU A 755 -16.83 6.29 20.56
C LEU A 755 -16.48 6.61 22.02
N SER A 756 -17.50 6.80 22.88
CA SER A 756 -17.27 7.07 24.30
C SER A 756 -16.60 5.89 25.03
N LEU A 757 -17.04 4.65 24.76
CA LEU A 757 -16.49 3.45 25.41
C LEU A 757 -15.04 3.16 25.00
N THR A 758 -14.64 3.58 23.79
CA THR A 758 -13.26 3.40 23.30
C THR A 758 -12.25 4.37 23.91
N LEU A 759 -12.70 5.52 24.40
CA LEU A 759 -11.81 6.50 25.03
C LEU A 759 -11.41 6.04 26.45
N PRO A 760 -10.10 5.99 26.77
CA PRO A 760 -9.63 5.63 28.10
C PRO A 760 -10.24 6.50 29.19
N THR A 761 -10.71 5.91 30.29
CA THR A 761 -11.17 6.62 31.51
C THR A 761 -12.36 7.59 31.35
N VAL A 762 -12.88 7.79 30.13
CA VAL A 762 -14.01 8.71 29.86
C VAL A 762 -15.32 8.19 30.43
N VAL A 763 -15.62 6.90 30.25
CA VAL A 763 -16.80 6.28 30.88
C VAL A 763 -16.41 5.84 32.29
N PRO A 764 -17.02 6.40 33.36
CA PRO A 764 -16.68 6.02 34.72
C PRO A 764 -16.88 4.53 34.95
N ASN A 765 -15.96 3.89 35.69
CA ASN A 765 -15.97 2.43 35.90
C ASN A 765 -17.31 1.88 36.41
N HIS A 766 -17.99 2.63 37.29
CA HIS A 766 -19.29 2.24 37.85
C HIS A 766 -20.46 2.35 36.84
N LEU A 767 -20.29 3.07 35.73
CA LEU A 767 -21.27 3.22 34.65
C LEU A 767 -20.90 2.44 33.39
N ARG A 768 -19.64 1.98 33.25
CA ARG A 768 -19.16 1.32 32.03
C ARG A 768 -20.04 0.14 31.62
N THR A 769 -20.36 -0.77 32.56
CA THR A 769 -21.26 -1.91 32.30
C THR A 769 -22.66 -1.47 31.88
N THR A 770 -23.18 -0.39 32.46
CA THR A 770 -24.51 0.15 32.12
C THR A 770 -24.54 0.66 30.67
N VAL A 771 -23.55 1.47 30.27
CA VAL A 771 -23.43 2.01 28.91
C VAL A 771 -23.18 0.89 27.90
N LEU A 772 -22.31 -0.07 28.25
CA LEU A 772 -22.04 -1.24 27.43
C LEU A 772 -23.29 -2.06 27.19
N ASN A 773 -24.07 -2.36 28.24
CA ASN A 773 -25.35 -3.07 28.09
C ASN A 773 -26.34 -2.30 27.21
N SER A 774 -26.38 -0.97 27.30
CA SER A 774 -27.20 -0.13 26.43
C SER A 774 -26.81 -0.30 24.94
N LEU A 775 -25.51 -0.25 24.64
CA LEU A 775 -24.97 -0.49 23.29
C LEU A 775 -25.30 -1.91 22.79
N ILE A 776 -25.01 -2.94 23.59
CA ILE A 776 -25.21 -4.33 23.20
C ILE A 776 -26.69 -4.62 22.96
N ASN A 777 -27.58 -4.15 23.85
CA ASN A 777 -29.02 -4.27 23.65
C ASN A 777 -29.46 -3.56 22.37
N SER A 778 -28.92 -2.37 22.06
CA SER A 778 -29.20 -1.68 20.80
C SER A 778 -28.78 -2.53 19.59
N LEU A 779 -27.55 -3.01 19.55
CA LEU A 779 -27.02 -3.84 18.45
C LEU A 779 -27.81 -5.13 18.24
N VAL A 780 -28.17 -5.81 19.34
CA VAL A 780 -28.95 -7.06 19.27
C VAL A 780 -30.40 -6.78 18.83
N ASN A 781 -31.03 -5.73 19.34
CA ASN A 781 -32.42 -5.39 18.99
C ASN A 781 -32.56 -4.90 17.55
N THR A 782 -31.61 -4.09 17.06
CA THR A 782 -31.61 -3.66 15.65
C THR A 782 -31.17 -4.78 14.72
N GLY A 783 -30.27 -5.65 15.17
CA GLY A 783 -29.67 -6.73 14.37
C GLY A 783 -28.54 -6.28 13.46
N TYR A 784 -28.17 -4.99 13.49
CA TYR A 784 -27.11 -4.40 12.67
C TYR A 784 -26.57 -3.10 13.27
N PHE A 785 -25.39 -2.69 12.78
CA PHE A 785 -24.74 -1.43 13.12
C PHE A 785 -25.36 -0.23 12.40
N THR A 786 -25.50 0.92 13.08
CA THR A 786 -26.24 2.09 12.56
C THR A 786 -25.38 3.34 12.30
N GLY A 787 -24.12 3.34 12.71
CA GLY A 787 -23.20 4.48 12.57
C GLY A 787 -22.49 4.57 11.22
N GLY A 788 -21.50 5.47 11.14
CA GLY A 788 -20.67 5.75 9.96
C GLY A 788 -19.23 5.26 10.08
N ILE A 789 -18.34 5.86 9.28
CA ILE A 789 -16.95 5.40 9.09
C ILE A 789 -16.09 5.52 10.36
N ILE A 790 -16.35 6.50 11.23
CA ILE A 790 -15.55 6.74 12.43
C ILE A 790 -15.91 5.71 13.49
N SER A 791 -17.21 5.52 13.72
CA SER A 791 -17.66 4.60 14.76
C SER A 791 -17.54 3.12 14.36
N VAL A 792 -17.65 2.76 13.07
CA VAL A 792 -17.45 1.37 12.64
C VAL A 792 -15.99 0.92 12.78
N ALA A 793 -15.03 1.84 12.56
CA ALA A 793 -13.61 1.55 12.78
C ALA A 793 -13.31 1.22 14.25
N ALA A 794 -14.08 1.80 15.17
CA ALA A 794 -13.97 1.55 16.60
C ALA A 794 -14.82 0.34 17.10
N LEU A 795 -15.86 -0.06 16.35
CA LEU A 795 -16.85 -1.06 16.77
C LEU A 795 -16.23 -2.44 17.05
N TYR A 796 -15.56 -3.04 16.07
CA TYR A 796 -15.10 -4.43 16.17
C TYR A 796 -13.99 -4.62 17.24
N PRO A 797 -12.99 -3.73 17.32
CA PRO A 797 -12.03 -3.74 18.43
C PRO A 797 -12.71 -3.60 19.79
N LEU A 798 -13.65 -2.63 19.93
CA LEU A 798 -14.38 -2.42 21.19
C LEU A 798 -15.12 -3.68 21.64
N LEU A 799 -15.93 -4.28 20.76
CA LEU A 799 -16.70 -5.48 21.10
C LEU A 799 -15.80 -6.65 21.50
N SER A 800 -14.66 -6.82 20.83
CA SER A 800 -13.71 -7.89 21.15
C SER A 800 -13.00 -7.65 22.48
N ASN A 801 -12.60 -6.41 22.77
CA ASN A 801 -11.99 -6.02 24.04
C ASN A 801 -12.94 -6.17 25.23
N GLU A 802 -14.24 -5.90 25.04
CA GLU A 802 -15.26 -5.94 26.09
C GLU A 802 -15.90 -7.33 26.28
N GLY A 803 -15.36 -8.38 25.66
CA GLY A 803 -15.84 -9.75 25.82
C GLY A 803 -17.09 -10.11 24.99
N TYR A 804 -17.43 -9.31 23.99
CA TYR A 804 -18.53 -9.53 23.04
C TYR A 804 -18.02 -9.94 21.64
N HIS A 805 -16.94 -10.73 21.60
CA HIS A 805 -16.29 -11.14 20.35
C HIS A 805 -17.24 -11.93 19.42
N ASP A 806 -18.07 -12.83 19.96
CA ASP A 806 -19.07 -13.56 19.17
C ASP A 806 -20.07 -12.61 18.47
N LEU A 807 -20.43 -11.49 19.11
CA LEU A 807 -21.29 -10.48 18.49
C LEU A 807 -20.55 -9.74 17.38
N ALA A 808 -19.28 -9.38 17.59
CA ALA A 808 -18.44 -8.78 16.56
C ALA A 808 -18.36 -9.67 15.31
N LEU A 809 -18.12 -10.97 15.50
CA LEU A 809 -18.13 -11.97 14.42
C LEU A 809 -19.49 -12.06 13.73
N LYS A 810 -20.60 -12.16 14.49
CA LYS A 810 -21.95 -12.21 13.89
C LYS A 810 -22.25 -11.00 13.03
N LEU A 811 -21.84 -9.80 13.46
CA LEU A 811 -22.00 -8.57 12.67
C LEU A 811 -21.11 -8.58 11.42
N ALA A 812 -19.85 -9.03 11.52
CA ALA A 812 -18.93 -9.11 10.38
C ALA A 812 -19.35 -10.16 9.34
N LEU A 813 -19.95 -11.27 9.79
CA LEU A 813 -20.42 -12.38 8.95
C LEU A 813 -21.80 -12.14 8.32
N SER A 814 -22.51 -11.10 8.76
CA SER A 814 -23.83 -10.77 8.24
C SER A 814 -23.78 -10.48 6.74
N THR A 815 -24.76 -11.01 5.99
CA THR A 815 -24.94 -10.77 4.56
C THR A 815 -26.19 -9.94 4.25
N SER A 816 -26.94 -9.52 5.28
CA SER A 816 -28.09 -8.64 5.16
C SER A 816 -27.67 -7.17 5.25
N TYR A 817 -28.41 -6.29 4.56
CA TYR A 817 -28.20 -4.85 4.70
C TYR A 817 -28.47 -4.38 6.14
N PRO A 818 -27.65 -3.46 6.68
CA PRO A 818 -26.33 -3.01 6.23
C PRO A 818 -25.20 -3.93 6.76
N SER A 819 -24.27 -4.32 5.89
CA SER A 819 -23.07 -5.05 6.31
C SER A 819 -22.03 -5.07 5.19
N TYR A 820 -20.77 -5.39 5.54
CA TYR A 820 -19.75 -5.73 4.54
C TYR A 820 -20.19 -6.92 3.70
N GLY A 821 -20.83 -7.91 4.34
CA GLY A 821 -21.29 -9.10 3.63
C GLY A 821 -22.41 -8.83 2.64
N TYR A 822 -23.24 -7.82 2.91
CA TYR A 822 -24.25 -7.35 1.96
C TYR A 822 -23.64 -6.78 0.68
N MET A 823 -22.47 -6.11 0.75
CA MET A 823 -21.79 -5.57 -0.45
C MET A 823 -21.45 -6.71 -1.43
N PHE A 824 -20.83 -7.80 -0.94
CA PHE A 824 -20.48 -8.92 -1.82
C PHE A 824 -21.70 -9.78 -2.21
N ASN A 825 -22.73 -9.88 -1.37
CA ASN A 825 -23.97 -10.62 -1.63
C ASN A 825 -25.08 -9.72 -2.21
N ASN A 826 -24.70 -8.66 -2.92
CA ASN A 826 -25.64 -7.65 -3.38
C ASN A 826 -26.43 -8.16 -4.60
N GLN A 827 -27.72 -7.86 -4.63
CA GLN A 827 -28.64 -8.32 -5.69
C GLN A 827 -28.39 -7.66 -7.05
N ILE A 828 -27.69 -6.53 -7.08
CA ILE A 828 -27.34 -5.82 -8.32
C ILE A 828 -26.02 -6.34 -8.88
N GLN A 829 -24.97 -6.31 -8.07
CA GLN A 829 -23.62 -6.71 -8.45
C GLN A 829 -22.82 -7.04 -7.19
N ASN A 830 -22.20 -8.21 -7.16
CA ASN A 830 -21.28 -8.58 -6.10
C ASN A 830 -20.09 -7.61 -6.06
N ALA A 831 -19.86 -6.99 -4.91
CA ALA A 831 -18.70 -6.14 -4.66
C ALA A 831 -17.40 -6.93 -4.76
N THR A 832 -16.44 -6.38 -5.50
CA THR A 832 -15.06 -6.90 -5.63
C THR A 832 -14.03 -5.94 -5.00
N THR A 833 -14.53 -4.89 -4.37
CA THR A 833 -13.87 -3.75 -3.72
C THR A 833 -14.82 -3.28 -2.61
N THR A 834 -14.31 -2.53 -1.63
CA THR A 834 -15.16 -1.89 -0.62
C THR A 834 -15.81 -0.64 -1.19
N TRP A 835 -17.07 -0.37 -0.82
CA TRP A 835 -17.87 0.73 -1.38
C TRP A 835 -17.89 1.95 -0.47
N GLU A 836 -18.26 3.12 -1.02
CA GLU A 836 -18.40 4.36 -0.24
C GLU A 836 -19.65 4.37 0.64
N GLN A 837 -20.71 3.71 0.21
CA GLN A 837 -21.98 3.61 0.93
C GLN A 837 -22.26 2.15 1.30
N TRP A 838 -23.04 1.95 2.36
CA TRP A 838 -23.53 0.61 2.74
C TRP A 838 -24.53 0.03 1.74
N ASN A 839 -25.21 0.88 0.96
CA ASN A 839 -26.10 0.48 -0.12
C ASN A 839 -25.42 0.66 -1.48
N SER A 840 -25.86 -0.13 -2.48
CA SER A 840 -25.25 -0.10 -3.81
C SER A 840 -25.49 1.24 -4.52
N LEU A 841 -26.72 1.76 -4.60
CA LEU A 841 -27.03 3.04 -5.26
C LEU A 841 -28.41 3.62 -4.84
N PRO A 842 -28.50 4.78 -4.17
CA PRO A 842 -29.63 5.68 -4.36
C PRO A 842 -29.49 6.39 -5.72
N THR A 843 -30.57 6.49 -6.50
CA THR A 843 -30.60 7.26 -7.76
C THR A 843 -30.05 8.67 -7.57
N GLY A 844 -29.05 9.07 -8.37
CA GLY A 844 -28.46 10.42 -8.38
C GLY A 844 -27.44 10.72 -7.26
N ALA A 845 -26.99 9.74 -6.49
CA ALA A 845 -26.03 9.94 -5.41
C ALA A 845 -24.56 9.82 -5.87
N ARG A 846 -23.66 10.60 -5.24
CA ARG A 846 -22.21 10.39 -5.28
C ARG A 846 -21.86 9.12 -4.50
N SER A 847 -21.84 7.98 -5.18
CA SER A 847 -21.58 6.67 -4.56
C SER A 847 -20.52 5.90 -5.35
N SER A 848 -19.27 6.00 -4.89
CA SER A 848 -18.16 5.18 -5.39
C SER A 848 -18.33 3.71 -4.99
N LEU A 849 -17.99 2.80 -5.89
CA LEU A 849 -17.90 1.37 -5.61
C LEU A 849 -16.46 0.93 -5.37
N ASN A 850 -15.54 1.85 -5.07
CA ASN A 850 -14.15 1.58 -4.77
C ASN A 850 -13.55 2.63 -3.81
N HIS A 851 -13.82 2.46 -2.52
CA HIS A 851 -13.44 3.39 -1.46
C HIS A 851 -12.83 2.65 -0.27
N HIS A 852 -11.70 3.12 0.26
CA HIS A 852 -10.94 2.38 1.28
C HIS A 852 -11.24 2.79 2.74
N MET A 853 -12.12 3.77 2.98
CA MET A 853 -12.42 4.30 4.33
C MET A 853 -13.05 3.26 5.29
N PHE A 854 -13.72 2.24 4.74
CA PHE A 854 -14.26 1.12 5.52
C PHE A 854 -13.25 -0.04 5.70
N ASN A 855 -12.01 0.08 5.21
CA ASN A 855 -11.02 -1.00 5.29
C ASN A 855 -10.48 -1.23 6.71
N SER A 856 -10.81 -0.39 7.68
CA SER A 856 -10.36 -0.50 9.08
C SER A 856 -10.67 -1.86 9.71
N ILE A 857 -11.73 -2.56 9.28
CA ILE A 857 -12.03 -3.93 9.71
C ILE A 857 -10.90 -4.92 9.36
N GLY A 858 -10.11 -4.66 8.31
CA GLY A 858 -8.97 -5.51 7.94
C GLY A 858 -7.92 -5.59 9.06
N ALA A 859 -7.67 -4.51 9.79
CA ALA A 859 -6.77 -4.55 10.95
C ALA A 859 -7.32 -5.45 12.08
N TRP A 860 -8.65 -5.51 12.23
CA TRP A 860 -9.30 -6.41 13.18
C TRP A 860 -9.08 -7.89 12.84
N PHE A 861 -8.97 -8.24 11.55
CA PHE A 861 -8.65 -9.60 11.13
C PHE A 861 -7.27 -10.04 11.63
N TYR A 862 -6.26 -9.17 11.52
CA TYR A 862 -4.92 -9.49 12.01
C TYR A 862 -4.83 -9.42 13.54
N ARG A 863 -5.26 -8.32 14.16
CA ARG A 863 -5.09 -8.08 15.61
C ARG A 863 -5.96 -8.97 16.49
N TYR A 864 -7.16 -9.33 16.06
CA TYR A 864 -8.13 -10.03 16.90
C TYR A 864 -8.45 -11.44 16.44
N LEU A 865 -8.72 -11.65 15.14
CA LEU A 865 -9.01 -13.00 14.66
C LEU A 865 -7.75 -13.87 14.65
N ALA A 866 -6.68 -13.39 14.03
CA ALA A 866 -5.38 -14.04 14.09
C ALA A 866 -4.65 -13.77 15.42
N GLY A 867 -4.90 -12.61 16.04
CA GLY A 867 -4.29 -12.25 17.32
C GLY A 867 -2.92 -11.59 17.21
N ILE A 868 -2.48 -11.16 16.03
CA ILE A 868 -1.14 -10.59 15.81
C ILE A 868 -1.14 -9.11 16.18
N GLU A 869 -0.51 -8.76 17.30
CA GLU A 869 -0.28 -7.38 17.73
C GLU A 869 1.23 -7.09 17.75
N LEU A 870 1.68 -6.17 16.90
CA LEU A 870 3.11 -5.96 16.64
C LEU A 870 3.85 -5.20 17.75
N ASN A 871 3.18 -4.34 18.52
CA ASN A 871 3.77 -3.60 19.65
C ASN A 871 5.15 -2.97 19.36
N ALA A 872 5.28 -2.26 18.23
CA ALA A 872 6.54 -1.65 17.79
C ALA A 872 7.71 -2.65 17.65
N LEU A 873 7.42 -3.94 17.47
CA LEU A 873 8.36 -5.04 17.30
C LEU A 873 9.39 -5.20 18.45
N ASN A 874 9.05 -4.71 19.64
CA ASN A 874 9.84 -4.91 20.85
C ASN A 874 9.59 -6.30 21.44
N MET A 875 8.32 -6.60 21.70
CA MET A 875 7.80 -7.92 22.06
C MET A 875 6.38 -7.99 21.51
N ILE A 876 6.14 -8.89 20.56
CA ILE A 876 4.81 -9.00 19.94
C ILE A 876 3.85 -9.72 20.89
N THR A 877 2.57 -9.42 20.76
CA THR A 877 1.52 -10.19 21.41
C THR A 877 0.83 -11.08 20.37
N ILE A 878 0.58 -12.34 20.73
CA ILE A 878 -0.22 -13.28 19.97
C ILE A 878 -1.43 -13.67 20.81
N HIS A 879 -2.55 -13.01 20.58
CA HIS A 879 -3.80 -13.20 21.33
C HIS A 879 -4.99 -13.48 20.39
N PRO A 880 -5.08 -14.70 19.81
CA PRO A 880 -6.23 -15.06 19.00
C PRO A 880 -7.50 -15.01 19.84
N ARG A 881 -8.48 -14.20 19.44
CA ARG A 881 -9.82 -14.20 20.05
C ARG A 881 -10.64 -15.28 19.37
N ILE A 882 -11.12 -16.22 20.15
CA ILE A 882 -11.83 -17.41 19.66
C ILE A 882 -13.30 -17.33 20.06
N SER A 883 -14.19 -17.59 19.11
CA SER A 883 -15.63 -17.68 19.34
C SER A 883 -15.99 -18.87 20.23
N TYR A 884 -16.93 -18.68 21.15
CA TYR A 884 -17.52 -19.81 21.88
C TYR A 884 -18.39 -20.68 20.98
N ASP A 885 -18.94 -20.08 19.92
CA ASP A 885 -19.71 -20.74 18.88
C ASP A 885 -18.76 -21.20 17.74
N ILE A 886 -18.47 -22.50 17.69
CA ILE A 886 -17.56 -23.13 16.72
C ILE A 886 -18.08 -23.04 15.28
N ASP A 887 -19.39 -22.86 15.10
CA ASP A 887 -20.01 -22.79 13.77
C ASP A 887 -19.81 -21.42 13.11
N LEU A 888 -19.50 -20.37 13.90
CA LEU A 888 -19.18 -19.04 13.35
C LEU A 888 -17.81 -19.01 12.67
N LEU A 889 -16.79 -19.60 13.30
CA LEU A 889 -15.41 -19.58 12.84
C LEU A 889 -14.60 -20.68 13.53
N ASN A 890 -14.01 -21.59 12.74
CA ASN A 890 -13.23 -22.71 13.26
C ASN A 890 -11.80 -22.78 12.72
N TYR A 891 -11.44 -21.89 11.78
CA TYR A 891 -10.11 -21.86 11.17
C TYR A 891 -9.69 -20.43 10.84
N ILE A 892 -8.44 -20.10 11.16
CA ILE A 892 -7.73 -18.93 10.65
C ILE A 892 -6.29 -19.32 10.33
N GLU A 893 -5.76 -18.75 9.26
CA GLU A 893 -4.33 -18.68 8.96
C GLU A 893 -3.99 -17.28 8.47
N ALA A 894 -3.05 -16.63 9.16
CA ALA A 894 -2.55 -15.31 8.85
C ALA A 894 -1.03 -15.22 8.94
N GLU A 895 -0.46 -14.36 8.11
CA GLU A 895 0.97 -14.09 7.99
C GLU A 895 1.19 -12.59 7.82
N VAL A 896 2.21 -12.05 8.48
CA VAL A 896 2.69 -10.67 8.29
C VAL A 896 4.21 -10.68 8.21
N ILE A 897 4.77 -10.22 7.09
CA ILE A 897 6.22 -10.03 6.92
C ILE A 897 6.62 -8.67 7.50
N THR A 898 7.29 -8.68 8.64
CA THR A 898 7.78 -7.47 9.31
C THR A 898 9.23 -7.17 8.93
N ILE A 899 9.75 -6.01 9.35
CA ILE A 899 11.20 -5.72 9.22
C ILE A 899 12.10 -6.70 10.01
N LYS A 900 11.54 -7.45 10.96
CA LYS A 900 12.24 -8.50 11.73
C LYS A 900 12.11 -9.89 11.09
N GLY A 901 11.16 -10.07 10.17
CA GLY A 901 10.84 -11.35 9.53
C GLY A 901 9.35 -11.71 9.65
N ALA A 902 9.01 -12.91 9.20
CA ALA A 902 7.62 -13.38 9.14
C ALA A 902 7.06 -13.74 10.52
N VAL A 903 5.93 -13.13 10.89
CA VAL A 903 5.06 -13.58 11.99
C VAL A 903 3.90 -14.35 11.38
N ARG A 904 3.70 -15.61 11.81
CA ARG A 904 2.61 -16.45 11.29
C ARG A 904 1.79 -16.99 12.44
N VAL A 905 0.48 -16.95 12.29
CA VAL A 905 -0.47 -17.54 13.22
C VAL A 905 -1.48 -18.38 12.45
N LYS A 906 -1.65 -19.62 12.87
CA LYS A 906 -2.69 -20.51 12.36
C LYS A 906 -3.37 -21.18 13.55
N TRP A 907 -4.69 -21.10 13.62
CA TRP A 907 -5.43 -21.86 14.62
C TRP A 907 -6.59 -22.62 14.00
N THR A 908 -6.87 -23.79 14.57
CA THR A 908 -7.98 -24.66 14.18
C THR A 908 -8.73 -25.12 15.44
N ARG A 909 -10.05 -24.93 15.46
CA ARG A 909 -10.93 -25.53 16.48
C ARG A 909 -11.14 -26.99 16.15
N MET A 910 -10.60 -27.87 16.98
CA MET A 910 -10.67 -29.32 16.79
C MET A 910 -11.96 -29.91 17.35
N SER A 911 -12.50 -29.30 18.40
CA SER A 911 -13.77 -29.61 19.05
C SER A 911 -14.27 -28.38 19.81
N ILE A 912 -15.42 -28.48 20.49
CA ILE A 912 -15.95 -27.39 21.33
C ILE A 912 -15.02 -27.00 22.49
N ASP A 913 -14.18 -27.92 22.92
CA ASP A 913 -13.33 -27.82 24.11
C ASP A 913 -11.83 -27.87 23.78
N SER A 914 -11.44 -27.99 22.50
CA SER A 914 -10.03 -28.03 22.11
C SER A 914 -9.70 -27.21 20.86
N MET A 915 -8.45 -26.76 20.79
CA MET A 915 -7.88 -26.07 19.62
C MET A 915 -6.42 -26.44 19.42
N GLU A 916 -5.98 -26.37 18.17
CA GLU A 916 -4.58 -26.34 17.77
C GLU A 916 -4.20 -24.90 17.38
N LEU A 917 -3.04 -24.42 17.82
CA LEU A 917 -2.45 -23.14 17.47
C LEU A 917 -0.99 -23.34 17.01
N ILE A 918 -0.67 -22.96 15.78
CA ILE A 918 0.67 -22.95 15.23
C ILE A 918 1.11 -21.50 15.12
N VAL A 919 2.27 -21.19 15.70
CA VAL A 919 2.84 -19.85 15.73
C VAL A 919 4.26 -19.90 15.19
N THR A 920 4.63 -18.94 14.33
CA THR A 920 6.00 -18.68 13.91
C THR A 920 6.39 -17.28 14.35
N VAL A 921 7.48 -17.16 15.10
CA VAL A 921 8.09 -15.89 15.51
C VAL A 921 9.48 -15.81 14.87
N PRO A 922 9.82 -14.70 14.17
CA PRO A 922 11.09 -14.57 13.49
C PRO A 922 12.26 -14.44 14.47
N ASN A 923 13.48 -14.71 13.99
CA ASN A 923 14.70 -14.54 14.77
C ASN A 923 14.84 -13.10 15.28
N ASN A 924 15.46 -12.94 16.46
CA ASN A 924 15.66 -11.65 17.12
C ASN A 924 14.37 -10.93 17.56
N LEU A 925 13.30 -11.71 17.79
CA LEU A 925 12.00 -11.26 18.30
C LEU A 925 11.42 -12.28 19.28
N ASP A 926 10.82 -11.80 20.37
CA ASP A 926 10.07 -12.60 21.35
C ASP A 926 8.57 -12.31 21.23
N ALA A 927 7.73 -13.25 21.66
CA ALA A 927 6.29 -13.08 21.70
C ALA A 927 5.68 -13.47 23.06
N ASN A 928 4.61 -12.77 23.46
CA ASN A 928 3.71 -13.21 24.51
C ASN A 928 2.44 -13.81 23.89
N ILE A 929 2.15 -15.08 24.16
CA ILE A 929 0.95 -15.76 23.68
C ILE A 929 -0.11 -15.74 24.78
N LEU A 930 -1.33 -15.37 24.42
CA LEU A 930 -2.50 -15.44 25.29
C LEU A 930 -3.54 -16.42 24.77
N PHE A 931 -4.04 -17.29 25.65
CA PHE A 931 -5.13 -18.23 25.37
C PHE A 931 -6.33 -17.90 26.26
N ASP A 932 -7.43 -17.48 25.65
CA ASP A 932 -8.70 -17.34 26.34
C ASP A 932 -9.43 -18.70 26.46
N PRO A 933 -10.34 -18.85 27.43
CA PRO A 933 -11.19 -20.04 27.52
C PRO A 933 -12.02 -20.28 26.26
N LEU A 934 -12.05 -21.54 25.80
CA LEU A 934 -12.88 -21.96 24.67
C LEU A 934 -14.34 -22.25 25.04
N ILE A 935 -14.63 -22.29 26.35
CA ILE A 935 -15.96 -22.47 26.92
C ILE A 935 -16.13 -21.36 27.95
N LYS A 936 -17.32 -20.77 28.00
CA LYS A 936 -17.62 -19.69 28.94
C LYS A 936 -17.43 -20.17 30.38
N ASN A 937 -16.57 -19.49 31.13
CA ASN A 937 -16.12 -19.87 32.48
C ASN A 937 -15.36 -21.21 32.57
N GLY A 938 -14.96 -21.77 31.43
CA GLY A 938 -14.18 -23.00 31.37
C GLY A 938 -12.77 -22.79 31.86
N GLN A 939 -12.13 -23.88 32.27
CA GLN A 939 -10.74 -23.88 32.74
C GLN A 939 -9.88 -24.76 31.86
N CYS A 940 -8.67 -24.29 31.52
CA CYS A 940 -7.76 -25.09 30.73
C CYS A 940 -7.27 -26.24 31.59
N LEU A 941 -7.53 -27.47 31.15
CA LEU A 941 -7.09 -28.68 31.84
C LEU A 941 -5.69 -29.07 31.43
N LYS A 942 -5.36 -28.84 30.16
CA LYS A 942 -4.16 -29.37 29.53
C LYS A 942 -3.68 -28.47 28.39
N LEU A 943 -2.38 -28.19 28.38
CA LEU A 943 -1.66 -27.54 27.29
C LEU A 943 -0.49 -28.43 26.86
N ILE A 944 -0.41 -28.69 25.57
CA ILE A 944 0.63 -29.47 24.92
C ILE A 944 1.39 -28.54 23.97
N CYS A 945 2.72 -28.59 23.95
CA CYS A 945 3.55 -27.90 22.97
C CYS A 945 4.50 -28.89 22.29
N ASP A 946 4.53 -28.88 20.96
CA ASP A 946 5.36 -29.75 20.12
C ASP A 946 5.26 -31.25 20.51
N GLY A 947 4.04 -31.68 20.84
CA GLY A 947 3.73 -33.06 21.24
C GLY A 947 4.10 -33.43 22.69
N LYS A 948 4.59 -32.48 23.49
CA LYS A 948 4.89 -32.67 24.93
C LYS A 948 3.88 -31.94 25.79
N ASP A 949 3.37 -32.60 26.80
CA ASP A 949 2.56 -31.95 27.83
C ASP A 949 3.44 -30.89 28.51
N ILE A 950 3.00 -29.63 28.52
CA ILE A 950 3.76 -28.55 29.15
C ILE A 950 3.09 -28.06 30.43
N LEU A 951 1.77 -28.15 30.47
CA LEU A 951 0.98 -27.83 31.63
C LEU A 951 -0.21 -28.80 31.70
N MET A 952 -0.36 -29.46 32.84
CA MET A 952 -1.53 -30.29 33.13
C MET A 952 -2.04 -30.00 34.53
N ARG A 953 -3.34 -29.78 34.68
CA ARG A 953 -3.96 -29.62 36.00
C ARG A 953 -4.16 -30.99 36.66
N LYS A 954 -3.62 -31.16 37.87
CA LYS A 954 -3.93 -32.33 38.73
C LYS A 954 -4.73 -31.91 39.94
N ASN A 955 -5.58 -32.80 40.42
CA ASN A 955 -6.31 -32.61 41.68
C ASN A 955 -5.41 -33.02 42.86
N ARG A 956 -5.29 -32.15 43.86
CA ARG A 956 -4.75 -32.47 45.19
C ARG A 956 -5.55 -31.68 46.21
N ASN A 957 -6.16 -32.38 47.16
CA ASN A 957 -7.00 -31.80 48.21
C ASN A 957 -8.17 -30.95 47.67
N ASP A 958 -8.88 -31.47 46.66
CA ASP A 958 -10.01 -30.79 45.98
C ASP A 958 -9.66 -29.43 45.36
N LYS A 959 -8.37 -29.22 45.05
CA LYS A 959 -7.86 -28.04 44.33
C LYS A 959 -7.02 -28.47 43.13
N LEU A 960 -7.24 -27.81 42.00
CA LEU A 960 -6.45 -28.01 40.78
C LEU A 960 -5.16 -27.19 40.88
N TYR A 961 -4.02 -27.80 40.55
CA TYR A 961 -2.73 -27.13 40.43
C TYR A 961 -2.04 -27.53 39.12
N TRP A 962 -1.32 -26.60 38.52
CA TRP A 962 -0.50 -26.86 37.34
C TRP A 962 0.72 -27.69 37.69
N ILE A 963 0.96 -28.73 36.90
CA ILE A 963 2.25 -29.39 36.81
C ILE A 963 2.87 -28.90 35.52
N LYS A 964 3.99 -28.19 35.65
CA LYS A 964 4.78 -27.70 34.52
C LYS A 964 5.86 -28.74 34.22
N ASP A 965 5.88 -29.23 32.99
CA ASP A 965 7.00 -29.99 32.46
C ASP A 965 7.93 -29.03 31.70
N ASP A 966 9.24 -29.28 31.76
CA ASP A 966 10.23 -28.42 31.12
C ASP A 966 10.18 -28.54 29.60
N VAL A 967 9.77 -27.46 28.94
CA VAL A 967 9.86 -27.30 27.48
C VAL A 967 10.71 -26.10 27.13
N HIS A 968 11.73 -26.35 26.30
CA HIS A 968 12.73 -25.39 25.89
C HIS A 968 12.11 -24.25 25.07
N GLY A 969 12.42 -23.00 25.44
CA GLY A 969 11.92 -21.78 24.78
C GLY A 969 10.55 -21.30 25.27
N ILE A 970 9.97 -21.96 26.28
CA ILE A 970 8.75 -21.51 26.98
C ILE A 970 9.14 -20.91 28.33
N ASN A 971 9.08 -19.59 28.40
CA ASN A 971 9.38 -18.80 29.58
C ASN A 971 8.09 -18.29 30.23
N ASP A 972 8.14 -17.96 31.51
CA ASP A 972 7.13 -17.18 32.24
C ASP A 972 5.67 -17.56 31.93
N PHE A 973 5.16 -18.54 32.67
CA PHE A 973 3.73 -18.92 32.62
C PHE A 973 2.95 -18.18 33.70
N SER A 974 1.78 -17.66 33.33
CA SER A 974 0.78 -17.18 34.28
C SER A 974 -0.63 -17.51 33.82
N GLU A 975 -1.55 -17.66 34.77
CA GLU A 975 -2.98 -17.78 34.51
C GLU A 975 -3.70 -16.73 35.33
N ASN A 976 -4.55 -15.95 34.66
CA ASN A 976 -5.47 -15.07 35.35
C ASN A 976 -6.68 -15.88 35.81
N TYR A 977 -6.72 -16.25 37.11
CA TYR A 977 -7.81 -17.06 37.67
C TYR A 977 -9.20 -16.40 37.58
N ALA A 978 -9.28 -15.08 37.40
CA ALA A 978 -10.57 -14.40 37.23
C ALA A 978 -11.12 -14.55 35.82
N THR A 979 -10.26 -14.57 34.79
CA THR A 979 -10.67 -14.67 33.38
C THR A 979 -10.46 -16.07 32.79
N GLY A 980 -9.64 -16.91 33.42
CA GLY A 980 -9.15 -18.17 32.88
C GLY A 980 -8.09 -18.02 31.79
N THR A 981 -7.66 -16.79 31.46
CA THR A 981 -6.69 -16.53 30.38
C THR A 981 -5.30 -17.00 30.80
N ILE A 982 -4.66 -17.78 29.93
CA ILE A 982 -3.27 -18.22 30.08
C ILE A 982 -2.35 -17.28 29.30
N SER A 983 -1.23 -16.89 29.89
CA SER A 983 -0.15 -16.14 29.23
C SER A 983 1.15 -16.94 29.24
N ILE A 984 1.83 -16.98 28.09
CA ILE A 984 3.09 -17.70 27.90
C ILE A 984 4.06 -16.86 27.08
N ARG A 985 5.26 -16.63 27.61
CA ARG A 985 6.32 -16.00 26.83
C ARG A 985 7.08 -17.05 26.02
N ILE A 986 7.24 -16.81 24.72
CA ILE A 986 8.04 -17.64 23.82
C ILE A 986 9.14 -16.81 23.15
N ALA A 987 10.24 -17.48 22.82
CA ALA A 987 11.31 -16.92 22.00
C ALA A 987 11.07 -17.17 20.50
N SER A 988 11.99 -16.72 19.65
CA SER A 988 11.98 -16.99 18.21
C SER A 988 12.04 -18.48 17.87
N SER A 989 10.99 -19.02 17.26
CA SER A 989 10.90 -20.36 16.65
C SER A 989 9.50 -20.52 16.02
N GLN A 990 9.26 -21.69 15.43
CA GLN A 990 7.92 -22.22 15.25
C GLN A 990 7.53 -23.10 16.45
N TYR A 991 6.26 -23.00 16.88
CA TYR A 991 5.67 -23.80 17.95
C TYR A 991 4.28 -24.29 17.54
N THR A 992 3.92 -25.51 17.93
CA THR A 992 2.54 -26.02 17.84
C THR A 992 1.99 -26.27 19.24
N PHE A 993 0.91 -25.58 19.58
CA PHE A 993 0.18 -25.71 20.84
C PHE A 993 -1.14 -26.46 20.64
N MET A 994 -1.49 -27.35 21.57
CA MET A 994 -2.84 -27.91 21.68
C MET A 994 -3.38 -27.64 23.08
N THR A 995 -4.56 -27.02 23.17
CA THR A 995 -5.20 -26.70 24.46
C THR A 995 -6.49 -27.50 24.60
N TYR A 996 -6.78 -27.95 25.83
CA TYR A 996 -8.04 -28.62 26.19
C TYR A 996 -8.68 -27.90 27.39
N TRP A 997 -9.96 -27.57 27.26
CA TRP A 997 -10.77 -26.84 28.24
C TRP A 997 -11.90 -27.72 28.78
N HIS A 998 -12.45 -27.38 29.94
CA HIS A 998 -13.66 -28.00 30.50
C HIS A 998 -14.48 -26.97 31.26
#